data_AF-A0A7W1XY88-F1
#
_entry.id   AF-A0A7W1XY88-F1
#
_cell.length_a   1.000
_cell.length_b   1.000
_cell.length_c   1.000
_cell.angle_alpha   90.00
_cell.angle_beta   90.00
_cell.angle_gamma   90.00
#
_symmetry.space_group_name_H-M   'P 1'
#
loop_
_entity.id
_entity.type
_entity.pdbx_description
1 polymer ?
#
loop_
_entity_poly.entity_id
_entity_poly.type
_entity_poly.pdbx_seq_one_letter_code
_entity_poly.pdbx_strand_id
1 'polypeptide(L)'
;MSILKGHLEHFGLQELLQTLSQGARSGTLEISRDDEKVSIVFETGHITLVRTGSSRQLRLRSILLREGLVSAEELEQAGKDHEETGILLGRALIDRGFIAEKSLEKALRKKIEEELFDLFLWTNGHFEFFPEQLKSTHEDDVYHVTRIKVDPMSVIIEGLRQADEWTVIRQRIHNFKWILIPVEGAPQPAENHSIYKLVDGVSTLEEILDLSPLTRFDTCTILYRFLEEEIIREADTTEMIRRARDRASENPESALSLYETLLEDQNSQASMELIEEASDCAGHANPAIQADFLRKTISLLLTKGEEKEAWKKLQRLLVLNPGQLEDLLTCWQIRNDIPTKKIPQIHEDLCKALRKCGDHQQLVTVLREAENLRGKEGAYWLQLGEALCKTRDPGAHECLKKAISISKLDAPEIALRAEKSLRTLSPEQRLDEKSLEEILQRQNELENQQQRKKLITVSLGSIFCMILIFQISSEWRAGGMLAAAREIESNANAIHHFITAAEAYERVEQLHPWTFSAGHGSKNALRMRNLISREVNSEKDELHRSREEARAQRQSLRNRVDSAILESNQFLEAGMPLKARSVLDEISTLDLTTLPTDLIESIRYPVVVESIPAGALVYDNSRNLLGTSPVTISLAKEKLFEMVLEKKGCRSRKLKISAGSVSHLLVSLVRSPERTMKIPEPANDMAVLGEWVLTSGRDGKVRILSRDLLSPVETLSVGIEGHPAPKLIESNGEILALPLAGKPVAISQTGKTRGLGQVNGAPWTSAIGCGEEGWALGDANGNVSFHDSTGKQTMPFKMPAPIVSLVLADSGEIVAIDAMRNCQHFTSAGEPVAVSYRIPGDHFSSLSDGSMLFTEGTLWSREEHKQVPAPKSIPRSSGNLDFYNTSKGWVFYSNNEAQENEFSVSSTCSPLGHSTDSSLVWVAGADGILRLFDLEGEILGEVALGAEATDMTVIQTGEILVSLSDGTLCVVKEQGK
;
A
#
# COMPACT_ATOMS: atom_id res chain seq x y z
N MET A 1 1.61 -29.19 -10.54
CA MET A 1 2.52 -29.87 -9.59
C MET A 1 3.51 -28.82 -9.12
N SER A 2 3.77 -28.73 -7.82
CA SER A 2 4.81 -27.86 -7.27
C SER A 2 6.20 -28.34 -7.70
N ILE A 3 7.11 -27.39 -7.96
CA ILE A 3 8.47 -27.70 -8.45
C ILE A 3 9.52 -27.49 -7.35
N LEU A 4 9.23 -26.68 -6.34
CA LEU A 4 10.14 -26.40 -5.23
C LEU A 4 9.36 -26.43 -3.91
N LYS A 5 9.80 -27.25 -2.95
CA LYS A 5 9.20 -27.32 -1.61
C LYS A 5 10.28 -27.56 -0.57
N GLY A 6 10.11 -27.03 0.63
CA GLY A 6 11.11 -27.15 1.68
C GLY A 6 10.72 -26.46 2.98
N HIS A 7 11.70 -26.28 3.86
CA HIS A 7 11.54 -25.57 5.13
C HIS A 7 12.43 -24.33 5.14
N LEU A 8 11.92 -23.21 5.64
CA LEU A 8 12.64 -21.93 5.72
C LEU A 8 13.92 -22.04 6.55
N GLU A 9 13.94 -22.89 7.57
CA GLU A 9 15.09 -23.14 8.45
C GLU A 9 16.36 -23.60 7.71
N HIS A 10 16.20 -24.26 6.56
CA HIS A 10 17.31 -24.85 5.82
C HIS A 10 17.72 -24.03 4.59
N PHE A 11 16.76 -23.32 3.98
CA PHE A 11 16.96 -22.64 2.70
C PHE A 11 16.80 -21.13 2.76
N GLY A 12 16.38 -20.56 3.91
CA GLY A 12 16.20 -19.13 4.12
C GLY A 12 15.17 -18.47 3.18
N LEU A 13 14.63 -17.32 3.60
CA LEU A 13 13.76 -16.55 2.70
C LEU A 13 14.58 -15.84 1.61
N GLN A 14 15.77 -15.36 1.97
CA GLN A 14 16.66 -14.64 1.05
C GLN A 14 17.08 -15.50 -0.15
N GLU A 15 17.54 -16.75 0.06
CA GLU A 15 17.99 -17.60 -1.04
C GLU A 15 16.80 -18.03 -1.90
N LEU A 16 15.61 -18.19 -1.31
CA LEU A 16 14.37 -18.48 -2.01
C LEU A 16 13.95 -17.36 -2.96
N LEU A 17 13.84 -16.13 -2.45
CA LEU A 17 13.52 -14.96 -3.27
C LEU A 17 14.57 -14.72 -4.35
N GLN A 18 15.86 -14.87 -4.02
CA GLN A 18 16.98 -14.72 -4.96
C GLN A 18 16.95 -15.78 -6.06
N THR A 19 16.69 -17.04 -5.72
CA THR A 19 16.60 -18.16 -6.68
C THR A 19 15.45 -17.96 -7.67
N LEU A 20 14.29 -17.53 -7.18
CA LEU A 20 13.12 -17.26 -8.03
C LEU A 20 13.34 -16.03 -8.94
N SER A 21 13.99 -14.99 -8.42
CA SER A 21 14.36 -13.79 -9.17
C SER A 21 15.38 -14.08 -10.28
N GLN A 22 16.52 -14.68 -9.94
CA GLN A 22 17.59 -15.02 -10.91
C GLN A 22 17.12 -16.01 -11.98
N GLY A 23 16.24 -16.94 -11.60
CA GLY A 23 15.62 -17.87 -12.53
C GLY A 23 14.52 -17.27 -13.40
N ALA A 24 14.21 -15.97 -13.25
CA ALA A 24 13.10 -15.26 -13.90
C ALA A 24 11.77 -16.05 -13.83
N ARG A 25 11.53 -16.74 -12.70
CA ARG A 25 10.40 -17.66 -12.56
C ARG A 25 9.11 -16.88 -12.36
N SER A 26 8.01 -17.39 -12.94
CA SER A 26 6.66 -16.90 -12.73
C SER A 26 5.81 -17.96 -12.04
N GLY A 27 5.03 -17.58 -11.04
CA GLY A 27 4.22 -18.50 -10.24
C GLY A 27 3.91 -17.95 -8.85
N THR A 28 3.27 -18.75 -8.01
CA THR A 28 2.94 -18.37 -6.63
C THR A 28 3.82 -19.15 -5.66
N LEU A 29 4.54 -18.44 -4.80
CA LEU A 29 5.24 -18.99 -3.65
C LEU A 29 4.31 -18.94 -2.43
N GLU A 30 3.95 -20.08 -1.88
CA GLU A 30 3.22 -20.17 -0.62
C GLU A 30 4.19 -20.48 0.52
N ILE A 31 4.09 -19.71 1.60
CA ILE A 31 4.84 -19.88 2.84
C ILE A 31 3.82 -20.02 3.96
N SER A 32 3.99 -21.01 4.84
CA SER A 32 3.09 -21.26 5.96
C SER A 32 3.84 -21.54 7.24
N ARG A 33 3.39 -20.94 8.35
CA ARG A 33 3.87 -21.19 9.71
C ARG A 33 2.65 -21.18 10.62
N ASP A 34 2.43 -22.28 11.34
CA ASP A 34 1.26 -22.47 12.20
C ASP A 34 -0.05 -22.17 11.43
N ASP A 35 -0.86 -21.23 11.91
CA ASP A 35 -2.11 -20.78 11.27
C ASP A 35 -1.89 -19.62 10.27
N GLU A 36 -0.68 -19.10 10.13
CA GLU A 36 -0.36 -18.00 9.23
C GLU A 36 0.10 -18.53 7.86
N LYS A 37 -0.51 -18.01 6.79
CA LYS A 37 -0.16 -18.34 5.40
C LYS A 37 0.09 -17.06 4.62
N VAL A 38 1.17 -17.04 3.86
CA VAL A 38 1.53 -15.94 2.97
C VAL A 38 1.77 -16.47 1.57
N SER A 39 1.16 -15.83 0.58
CA SER A 39 1.30 -16.16 -0.84
C SER A 39 1.95 -14.99 -1.57
N ILE A 40 3.09 -15.21 -2.21
CA ILE A 40 3.86 -14.22 -2.95
C ILE A 40 3.76 -14.58 -4.44
N VAL A 41 3.25 -13.67 -5.25
CA VAL A 41 3.12 -13.88 -6.69
C VAL A 41 4.33 -13.29 -7.40
N PHE A 42 4.98 -14.13 -8.20
CA PHE A 42 6.09 -13.77 -9.05
C PHE A 42 5.68 -13.71 -10.52
N GLU A 43 6.12 -12.68 -11.21
CA GLU A 43 6.02 -12.54 -12.66
C GLU A 43 7.38 -12.12 -13.22
N THR A 44 7.98 -12.97 -14.07
CA THR A 44 9.29 -12.73 -14.69
C THR A 44 10.40 -12.43 -13.68
N GLY A 45 10.38 -13.09 -12.52
CA GLY A 45 11.34 -12.87 -11.43
C GLY A 45 11.06 -11.65 -10.54
N HIS A 46 10.03 -10.85 -10.84
CA HIS A 46 9.60 -9.74 -9.98
C HIS A 46 8.43 -10.13 -9.10
N ILE A 47 8.35 -9.53 -7.91
CA ILE A 47 7.18 -9.68 -7.03
C ILE A 47 6.11 -8.68 -7.48
N THR A 48 4.91 -9.17 -7.74
CA THR A 48 3.79 -8.34 -8.20
C THR A 48 2.69 -8.23 -7.15
N LEU A 49 2.55 -9.24 -6.29
CA LEU A 49 1.52 -9.30 -5.26
C LEU A 49 1.99 -10.12 -4.06
N VAL A 50 1.54 -9.73 -2.87
CA VAL A 50 1.68 -10.49 -1.64
C VAL A 50 0.29 -10.59 -0.99
N ARG A 51 -0.04 -11.78 -0.50
CA ARG A 51 -1.28 -12.08 0.22
C ARG A 51 -0.93 -12.65 1.57
N THR A 52 -1.45 -12.10 2.65
CA THR A 52 -1.32 -12.69 3.98
C THR A 52 -2.70 -13.11 4.50
N GLY A 53 -2.81 -14.33 5.02
CA GLY A 53 -4.03 -14.87 5.61
C GLY A 53 -4.29 -14.42 7.05
N SER A 54 -3.41 -13.58 7.61
CA SER A 54 -3.56 -13.04 8.97
C SER A 54 -4.61 -11.92 9.00
N SER A 55 -5.32 -11.79 10.14
CA SER A 55 -6.20 -10.63 10.42
C SER A 55 -5.45 -9.29 10.45
N ARG A 56 -4.11 -9.35 10.49
CA ARG A 56 -3.16 -8.23 10.53
C ARG A 56 -2.72 -7.73 9.14
N GLN A 57 -3.55 -7.85 8.10
CA GLN A 57 -3.26 -7.29 6.78
C GLN A 57 -3.05 -5.77 6.85
N LEU A 58 -1.89 -5.30 6.35
CA LEU A 58 -1.65 -3.87 6.14
C LEU A 58 -2.67 -3.33 5.14
N ARG A 59 -3.54 -2.42 5.59
CA ARG A 59 -4.58 -1.87 4.72
C ARG A 59 -3.99 -0.79 3.84
N LEU A 60 -4.29 -0.79 2.54
CA LEU A 60 -3.92 0.31 1.64
C LEU A 60 -4.36 1.67 2.21
N ARG A 61 -5.53 1.72 2.87
CA ARG A 61 -6.05 2.92 3.55
C ARG A 61 -5.09 3.49 4.58
N SER A 62 -4.43 2.66 5.40
CA SER A 62 -3.52 3.16 6.43
C SER A 62 -2.24 3.72 5.85
N ILE A 63 -1.69 3.06 4.82
CA ILE A 63 -0.48 3.55 4.11
C ILE A 63 -0.78 4.89 3.45
N LEU A 64 -1.92 5.01 2.77
CA LEU A 64 -2.33 6.25 2.11
C LEU A 64 -2.49 7.43 3.08
N LEU A 65 -3.08 7.21 4.27
CA LEU A 65 -3.18 8.21 5.33
C LEU A 65 -1.81 8.55 5.93
N ARG A 66 -1.01 7.53 6.25
CA ARG A 66 0.31 7.68 6.89
C ARG A 66 1.25 8.50 6.02
N GLU A 67 1.27 8.25 4.72
CA GLU A 67 2.11 8.99 3.77
C GLU A 67 1.55 10.38 3.43
N GLY A 68 0.39 10.76 3.98
CA GLY A 68 -0.27 12.03 3.69
C GLY A 68 -0.70 12.17 2.22
N LEU A 69 -0.89 11.05 1.52
CA LEU A 69 -1.24 11.05 0.09
C LEU A 69 -2.71 11.38 -0.13
N VAL A 70 -3.56 11.12 0.86
CA VAL A 70 -4.98 11.44 0.90
C VAL A 70 -5.40 11.66 2.36
N SER A 71 -6.39 12.52 2.56
CA SER A 71 -7.02 12.80 3.85
C SER A 71 -8.05 11.74 4.25
N ALA A 72 -8.42 11.72 5.53
CA ALA A 72 -9.45 10.81 6.05
C ALA A 72 -10.83 11.04 5.38
N GLU A 73 -11.18 12.29 5.10
CA GLU A 73 -12.42 12.65 4.43
C GLU A 73 -12.43 12.18 2.96
N GLU A 74 -11.33 12.37 2.23
CA GLU A 74 -11.18 11.90 0.84
C GLU A 74 -11.25 10.36 0.75
N LEU A 75 -10.67 9.67 1.73
CA LEU A 75 -10.72 8.21 1.84
C LEU A 75 -12.12 7.68 2.21
N GLU A 76 -12.85 8.36 3.09
CA GLU A 76 -14.23 8.01 3.40
C GLU A 76 -15.13 8.20 2.18
N GLN A 77 -14.94 9.31 1.48
CA GLN A 77 -15.62 9.65 0.24
C GLN A 77 -15.38 8.59 -0.85
N ALA A 78 -14.13 8.22 -1.14
CA ALA A 78 -13.82 7.16 -2.10
C ALA A 78 -14.20 5.76 -1.59
N GLY A 79 -14.28 5.57 -0.28
CA GLY A 79 -14.80 4.36 0.37
C GLY A 79 -16.29 4.16 0.09
N LYS A 80 -17.09 5.22 0.16
CA LYS A 80 -18.52 5.19 -0.20
C LYS A 80 -18.73 4.82 -1.67
N ASP A 81 -17.91 5.35 -2.58
CA ASP A 81 -17.96 4.94 -4.00
C ASP A 81 -17.66 3.46 -4.18
N HIS A 82 -16.66 2.94 -3.47
CA HIS A 82 -16.32 1.52 -3.52
C HIS A 82 -17.49 0.64 -3.04
N GLU A 83 -18.16 1.05 -1.96
CA GLU A 83 -19.30 0.31 -1.38
C GLU A 83 -20.56 0.41 -2.25
N GLU A 84 -20.84 1.57 -2.85
CA GLU A 84 -22.05 1.83 -3.62
C GLU A 84 -21.96 1.31 -5.08
N THR A 85 -20.78 1.39 -5.69
CA THR A 85 -20.60 1.09 -7.13
C THR A 85 -19.78 -0.17 -7.40
N GLY A 86 -19.08 -0.70 -6.38
CA GLY A 86 -18.18 -1.84 -6.52
C GLY A 86 -16.86 -1.53 -7.24
N ILE A 87 -16.60 -0.27 -7.62
CA ILE A 87 -15.30 0.12 -8.19
C ILE A 87 -14.21 0.03 -7.14
N LEU A 88 -12.98 -0.27 -7.55
CA LEU A 88 -11.87 -0.45 -6.62
C LEU A 88 -11.49 0.85 -5.92
N LEU A 89 -11.18 0.79 -4.63
CA LEU A 89 -10.83 1.98 -3.84
C LEU A 89 -9.71 2.82 -4.47
N GLY A 90 -8.63 2.18 -4.94
CA GLY A 90 -7.54 2.88 -5.62
C GLY A 90 -8.00 3.59 -6.91
N ARG A 91 -8.94 2.97 -7.64
CA ARG A 91 -9.55 3.56 -8.83
C ARG A 91 -10.50 4.71 -8.49
N ALA A 92 -11.33 4.56 -7.45
CA ALA A 92 -12.19 5.62 -6.94
C ALA A 92 -11.38 6.87 -6.53
N LEU A 93 -10.24 6.67 -5.85
CA LEU A 93 -9.34 7.76 -5.47
C LEU A 93 -8.72 8.48 -6.68
N ILE A 94 -8.37 7.75 -7.75
CA ILE A 94 -7.85 8.33 -8.99
C ILE A 94 -8.97 9.07 -9.76
N ASP A 95 -10.13 8.44 -9.91
CA ASP A 95 -11.25 8.98 -10.71
C ASP A 95 -11.83 10.25 -10.08
N ARG A 96 -11.76 10.39 -8.75
CA ARG A 96 -12.08 11.63 -8.02
C ARG A 96 -10.96 12.67 -8.01
N GLY A 97 -9.77 12.32 -8.47
CA GLY A 97 -8.60 13.21 -8.49
C GLY A 97 -7.95 13.43 -7.12
N PHE A 98 -8.26 12.60 -6.12
CA PHE A 98 -7.67 12.70 -4.77
C PHE A 98 -6.23 12.19 -4.74
N ILE A 99 -5.86 11.26 -5.62
CA ILE A 99 -4.50 10.76 -5.75
C ILE A 99 -4.08 10.58 -7.21
N ALA A 100 -2.83 10.94 -7.53
CA ALA A 100 -2.23 10.63 -8.82
C ALA A 100 -1.88 9.14 -8.90
N GLU A 101 -2.00 8.54 -10.09
CA GLU A 101 -1.71 7.13 -10.35
C GLU A 101 -0.29 6.71 -9.88
N LYS A 102 0.73 7.56 -10.14
CA LYS A 102 2.10 7.32 -9.68
C LYS A 102 2.24 7.30 -8.15
N SER A 103 1.46 8.11 -7.44
CA SER A 103 1.47 8.15 -5.98
C SER A 103 0.80 6.91 -5.39
N LEU A 104 -0.28 6.44 -6.03
CA LEU A 104 -0.91 5.16 -5.68
C LEU A 104 0.03 3.97 -5.94
N GLU A 105 0.74 3.96 -7.07
CA GLU A 105 1.75 2.94 -7.38
C GLU A 105 2.83 2.88 -6.29
N LYS A 106 3.32 4.04 -5.83
CA LYS A 106 4.31 4.12 -4.75
C LYS A 106 3.75 3.57 -3.42
N ALA A 107 2.50 3.90 -3.08
CA ALA A 107 1.85 3.40 -1.87
C ALA A 107 1.65 1.87 -1.92
N LEU A 108 1.24 1.32 -3.08
CA LEU A 108 1.07 -0.11 -3.26
C LEU A 108 2.40 -0.87 -3.28
N ARG A 109 3.46 -0.30 -3.88
CA ARG A 109 4.83 -0.83 -3.77
C ARG A 109 5.25 -0.92 -2.30
N LYS A 110 5.06 0.17 -1.54
CA LYS A 110 5.38 0.20 -0.11
C LYS A 110 4.60 -0.83 0.69
N LYS A 111 3.31 -1.06 0.36
CA LYS A 111 2.50 -2.13 0.95
C LYS A 111 3.16 -3.50 0.75
N ILE A 112 3.56 -3.81 -0.49
CA ILE A 112 4.20 -5.08 -0.83
C ILE A 112 5.52 -5.23 -0.07
N GLU A 113 6.34 -4.18 -0.03
CA GLU A 113 7.62 -4.18 0.69
C GLU A 113 7.42 -4.44 2.20
N GLU A 114 6.49 -3.72 2.85
CA GLU A 114 6.21 -3.87 4.28
C GLU A 114 5.64 -5.26 4.63
N GLU A 115 4.76 -5.82 3.80
CA GLU A 115 4.25 -7.19 4.01
C GLU A 115 5.34 -8.27 3.85
N LEU A 116 6.36 -7.99 3.03
CA LEU A 116 7.49 -8.91 2.85
C LEU A 116 8.48 -8.82 4.00
N PHE A 117 8.73 -7.64 4.58
CA PHE A 117 9.68 -7.48 5.68
C PHE A 117 9.28 -8.31 6.90
N ASP A 118 7.99 -8.39 7.22
CA ASP A 118 7.48 -9.24 8.31
C ASP A 118 7.83 -10.73 8.12
N LEU A 119 7.95 -11.20 6.88
CA LEU A 119 8.37 -12.59 6.59
C LEU A 119 9.84 -12.84 6.92
N PHE A 120 10.71 -11.84 6.82
CA PHE A 120 12.12 -12.00 7.20
C PHE A 120 12.30 -12.23 8.71
N LEU A 121 11.28 -11.89 9.52
CA LEU A 121 11.25 -12.18 10.95
C LEU A 121 10.92 -13.66 11.25
N TRP A 122 10.53 -14.45 10.26
CA TRP A 122 10.17 -15.85 10.43
C TRP A 122 11.41 -16.74 10.38
N THR A 123 11.77 -17.35 11.50
CA THR A 123 12.89 -18.29 11.57
C THR A 123 12.51 -19.69 11.06
N ASN A 124 11.22 -20.05 11.18
CA ASN A 124 10.69 -21.39 10.90
C ASN A 124 9.45 -21.33 10.00
N GLY A 125 9.25 -22.32 9.14
CA GLY A 125 8.08 -22.43 8.27
C GLY A 125 8.26 -23.39 7.10
N HIS A 126 7.15 -23.78 6.48
CA HIS A 126 7.12 -24.59 5.25
C HIS A 126 6.88 -23.69 4.04
N PHE A 127 7.53 -23.97 2.91
CA PHE A 127 7.29 -23.26 1.67
C PHE A 127 7.06 -24.22 0.49
N GLU A 128 6.23 -23.79 -0.45
CA GLU A 128 5.93 -24.51 -1.68
C GLU A 128 5.72 -23.51 -2.84
N PHE A 129 6.42 -23.73 -3.95
CA PHE A 129 6.31 -22.91 -5.16
C PHE A 129 5.50 -23.63 -6.24
N PHE A 130 4.48 -22.93 -6.73
CA PHE A 130 3.58 -23.36 -7.79
C PHE A 130 3.86 -22.57 -9.07
N PRO A 131 4.62 -23.14 -10.03
CA PRO A 131 4.93 -22.47 -11.30
C PRO A 131 3.67 -22.33 -12.16
N GLU A 132 3.59 -21.22 -12.90
CA GLU A 132 2.51 -20.93 -13.87
C GLU A 132 1.08 -20.91 -13.28
N GLN A 133 0.93 -21.06 -11.96
CA GLN A 133 -0.31 -20.78 -11.24
C GLN A 133 -0.30 -19.34 -10.73
N LEU A 134 -0.84 -18.43 -11.54
CA LEU A 134 -1.33 -17.15 -11.08
C LEU A 134 -2.75 -17.40 -10.55
N LYS A 135 -2.89 -17.76 -9.27
CA LYS A 135 -4.22 -17.97 -8.66
C LYS A 135 -4.92 -16.61 -8.57
N SER A 136 -5.62 -16.15 -9.61
CA SER A 136 -6.40 -14.92 -9.53
C SER A 136 -7.67 -15.15 -8.71
N THR A 137 -7.85 -14.37 -7.65
CA THR A 137 -9.05 -14.32 -6.80
C THR A 137 -9.77 -13.00 -7.09
N HIS A 138 -11.09 -12.93 -6.85
CA HIS A 138 -11.88 -11.71 -7.04
C HIS A 138 -11.38 -10.48 -6.24
N GLU A 139 -10.50 -10.68 -5.26
CA GLU A 139 -9.84 -9.61 -4.48
C GLU A 139 -8.64 -8.96 -5.20
N ASP A 140 -8.20 -9.49 -6.35
CA ASP A 140 -7.00 -9.03 -7.08
C ASP A 140 -7.23 -7.81 -7.99
N ASP A 141 -8.49 -7.36 -8.11
CA ASP A 141 -8.87 -6.26 -8.98
C ASP A 141 -8.09 -4.96 -8.61
N VAL A 142 -7.72 -4.74 -7.34
CA VAL A 142 -7.00 -3.55 -6.87
C VAL A 142 -5.61 -3.41 -7.51
N TYR A 143 -4.94 -4.54 -7.77
CA TYR A 143 -3.59 -4.58 -8.36
C TYR A 143 -3.62 -4.57 -9.90
N HIS A 144 -4.80 -4.65 -10.51
CA HIS A 144 -4.99 -4.46 -11.95
C HIS A 144 -5.14 -2.98 -12.35
N VAL A 145 -5.24 -2.05 -11.39
CA VAL A 145 -5.26 -0.60 -11.66
C VAL A 145 -3.89 -0.11 -12.13
N THR A 146 -2.80 -0.65 -11.57
CA THR A 146 -1.41 -0.31 -11.91
C THR A 146 -0.52 -1.55 -11.85
N ARG A 147 0.23 -1.87 -12.91
CA ARG A 147 1.16 -3.02 -12.94
C ARG A 147 2.39 -2.76 -12.06
N ILE A 148 2.33 -3.17 -10.80
CA ILE A 148 3.43 -3.00 -9.86
C ILE A 148 4.43 -4.14 -10.01
N LYS A 149 5.70 -3.78 -10.11
CA LYS A 149 6.83 -4.71 -10.04
C LYS A 149 7.75 -4.25 -8.92
N VAL A 150 7.99 -5.15 -7.98
CA VAL A 150 8.97 -4.97 -6.91
C VAL A 150 10.16 -5.87 -7.22
N ASP A 151 11.36 -5.31 -7.16
CA ASP A 151 12.60 -6.05 -7.30
C ASP A 151 12.90 -6.81 -5.99
N PRO A 152 12.93 -8.15 -5.99
CA PRO A 152 13.23 -8.93 -4.79
C PRO A 152 14.55 -8.53 -4.12
N MET A 153 15.56 -8.06 -4.88
CA MET A 153 16.85 -7.66 -4.31
C MET A 153 16.73 -6.47 -3.36
N SER A 154 15.88 -5.48 -3.70
CA SER A 154 15.62 -4.32 -2.85
C SER A 154 14.97 -4.73 -1.51
N VAL A 155 14.05 -5.69 -1.57
CA VAL A 155 13.36 -6.24 -0.40
C VAL A 155 14.31 -7.07 0.47
N ILE A 156 15.20 -7.87 -0.14
CA ILE A 156 16.16 -8.69 0.61
C ILE A 156 17.10 -7.83 1.44
N ILE A 157 17.68 -6.77 0.85
CA ILE A 157 18.65 -5.93 1.57
C ILE A 157 18.00 -5.29 2.80
N GLU A 158 16.84 -4.67 2.61
CA GLU A 158 16.14 -3.98 3.69
C GLU A 158 15.53 -4.97 4.70
N GLY A 159 15.01 -6.11 4.23
CA GLY A 159 14.48 -7.17 5.09
C GLY A 159 15.53 -7.80 6.00
N LEU A 160 16.75 -8.00 5.51
CA LEU A 160 17.88 -8.47 6.33
C LEU A 160 18.30 -7.43 7.36
N ARG A 161 18.38 -6.14 6.98
CA ARG A 161 18.67 -5.05 7.91
C ARG A 161 17.66 -5.02 9.06
N GLN A 162 16.37 -5.16 8.75
CA GLN A 162 15.31 -5.20 9.77
C GLN A 162 15.38 -6.47 10.62
N ALA A 163 15.70 -7.63 10.05
CA ALA A 163 15.87 -8.87 10.82
C ALA A 163 17.03 -8.77 11.84
N ASP A 164 18.13 -8.12 11.46
CA ASP A 164 19.25 -7.85 12.36
C ASP A 164 18.83 -6.91 13.51
N GLU A 165 18.15 -5.81 13.20
CA GLU A 165 17.62 -4.86 14.21
C GLU A 165 16.57 -5.51 15.11
N TRP A 166 15.71 -6.36 14.55
CA TRP A 166 14.71 -7.11 15.30
C TRP A 166 15.33 -8.01 16.36
N THR A 167 16.51 -8.55 16.09
CA THR A 167 17.25 -9.36 17.07
C THR A 167 17.60 -8.54 18.31
N VAL A 168 17.97 -7.27 18.16
CA VAL A 168 18.24 -6.35 19.28
C VAL A 168 16.94 -5.98 20.00
N ILE A 169 15.89 -5.65 19.25
CA ILE A 169 14.58 -5.29 19.83
C ILE A 169 14.02 -6.45 20.68
N ARG A 170 14.14 -7.70 20.20
CA ARG A 170 13.70 -8.91 20.91
C ARG A 170 14.50 -9.22 22.18
N GLN A 171 15.72 -8.71 22.32
CA GLN A 171 16.51 -8.83 23.56
C GLN A 171 16.04 -7.86 24.64
N ARG A 172 15.26 -6.83 24.29
CA ARG A 172 14.69 -5.88 25.25
C ARG A 172 13.20 -6.12 25.48
N ILE A 173 12.47 -6.39 24.40
CA ILE A 173 11.02 -6.64 24.38
C ILE A 173 10.78 -8.15 24.19
N HIS A 174 10.64 -8.85 25.31
CA HIS A 174 10.53 -10.31 25.32
C HIS A 174 9.08 -10.79 25.19
N ASN A 175 8.14 -10.09 25.84
CA ASN A 175 6.78 -10.54 25.99
C ASN A 175 5.78 -9.50 25.47
N PHE A 176 5.11 -9.83 24.37
CA PHE A 176 4.13 -8.94 23.73
C PHE A 176 2.83 -8.82 24.54
N LYS A 177 2.58 -9.70 25.50
CA LYS A 177 1.41 -9.61 26.39
C LYS A 177 1.65 -8.71 27.60
N TRP A 178 2.85 -8.14 27.75
CA TRP A 178 3.16 -7.24 28.84
C TRP A 178 2.58 -5.84 28.62
N ILE A 179 2.20 -5.16 29.70
CA ILE A 179 1.66 -3.79 29.66
C ILE A 179 2.82 -2.78 29.73
N LEU A 180 2.75 -1.76 28.87
CA LEU A 180 3.67 -0.63 28.87
C LEU A 180 3.03 0.57 29.55
N ILE A 181 3.77 1.25 30.42
CA ILE A 181 3.29 2.38 31.23
C ILE A 181 4.13 3.62 30.94
N PRO A 182 3.51 4.79 30.71
CA PRO A 182 4.25 6.05 30.56
C PRO A 182 4.89 6.46 31.90
N VAL A 183 6.14 6.92 31.86
CA VAL A 183 6.84 7.39 33.07
C VAL A 183 6.33 8.79 33.44
N GLU A 184 5.89 8.96 34.68
CA GLU A 184 5.40 10.25 35.17
C GLU A 184 6.51 11.31 35.14
N GLY A 185 6.23 12.46 34.50
CA GLY A 185 7.16 13.58 34.40
C GLY A 185 8.19 13.48 33.27
N ALA A 186 8.23 12.38 32.52
CA ALA A 186 9.05 12.27 31.32
C ALA A 186 8.54 13.21 30.21
N PRO A 187 9.43 13.83 29.41
CA PRO A 187 9.03 14.68 28.30
C PRO A 187 8.27 13.85 27.26
N GLN A 188 7.08 14.30 26.88
CA GLN A 188 6.31 13.64 25.84
C GLN A 188 7.03 13.78 24.49
N PRO A 189 7.28 12.68 23.77
CA PRO A 189 7.99 12.73 22.50
C PRO A 189 7.13 13.46 21.46
N ALA A 190 7.73 14.46 20.80
CA ALA A 190 7.08 15.22 19.72
C ALA A 190 6.97 14.37 18.44
N GLU A 191 7.97 13.52 18.17
CA GLU A 191 7.95 12.53 17.11
C GLU A 191 7.24 11.25 17.58
N ASN A 192 6.49 10.60 16.67
CA ASN A 192 5.73 9.38 16.96
C ASN A 192 4.73 9.50 18.14
N HIS A 193 4.24 10.72 18.39
CA HIS A 193 3.29 11.02 19.46
C HIS A 193 2.00 10.18 19.39
N SER A 194 1.59 9.76 18.19
CA SER A 194 0.44 8.86 18.00
C SER A 194 0.65 7.49 18.65
N ILE A 195 1.84 6.90 18.52
CA ILE A 195 2.19 5.62 19.15
C ILE A 195 2.31 5.80 20.66
N TYR A 196 2.92 6.91 21.12
CA TYR A 196 2.99 7.23 22.55
C TYR A 196 1.59 7.35 23.17
N LYS A 197 0.61 7.94 22.48
CA LYS A 197 -0.79 8.02 22.95
C LYS A 197 -1.48 6.66 23.10
N LEU A 198 -1.03 5.63 22.40
CA LEU A 198 -1.55 4.26 22.57
C LEU A 198 -1.01 3.62 23.86
N VAL A 199 0.09 4.14 24.42
CA VAL A 199 0.66 3.69 25.70
C VAL A 199 -0.10 4.38 26.85
N ASP A 200 -1.30 3.88 27.15
CA ASP A 200 -2.19 4.40 28.18
C ASP A 200 -1.93 3.81 29.59
N GLY A 201 -0.99 2.87 29.70
CA GLY A 201 -0.71 2.13 30.93
C GLY A 201 -1.72 1.03 31.26
N VAL A 202 -2.62 0.71 30.32
CA VAL A 202 -3.65 -0.34 30.41
C VAL A 202 -3.45 -1.38 29.31
N SER A 203 -3.14 -0.95 28.09
CA SER A 203 -3.00 -1.80 26.92
C SER A 203 -1.72 -2.64 26.95
N THR A 204 -1.83 -3.89 26.53
CA THR A 204 -0.66 -4.74 26.30
C THR A 204 0.07 -4.30 25.05
N LEU A 205 1.35 -4.66 24.92
CA LEU A 205 2.10 -4.39 23.69
C LEU A 205 1.42 -5.01 22.45
N GLU A 206 0.81 -6.19 22.58
CA GLU A 206 0.05 -6.84 21.51
C GLU A 206 -1.18 -6.02 21.11
N GLU A 207 -1.91 -5.46 22.07
CA GLU A 207 -3.04 -4.56 21.79
C GLU A 207 -2.58 -3.25 21.15
N ILE A 208 -1.44 -2.71 21.58
CA ILE A 208 -0.82 -1.53 20.95
C ILE A 208 -0.44 -1.83 19.50
N LEU A 209 0.10 -3.02 19.23
CA LEU A 209 0.44 -3.45 17.87
C LEU A 209 -0.81 -3.60 16.99
N ASP A 210 -1.90 -4.15 17.53
CA ASP A 210 -3.15 -4.32 16.79
C ASP A 210 -3.86 -2.97 16.52
N LEU A 211 -3.67 -1.96 17.37
CA LEU A 211 -4.20 -0.60 17.18
C LEU A 211 -3.26 0.32 16.38
N SER A 212 -1.98 -0.04 16.23
CA SER A 212 -0.98 0.77 15.56
C SER A 212 -1.25 0.85 14.04
N PRO A 213 -1.15 2.05 13.43
CA PRO A 213 -1.22 2.19 11.97
C PRO A 213 0.11 1.83 11.28
N LEU A 214 1.17 1.54 12.03
CA LEU A 214 2.51 1.21 11.52
C LEU A 214 2.72 -0.31 11.46
N THR A 215 3.81 -0.74 10.81
CA THR A 215 4.20 -2.16 10.81
C THR A 215 4.56 -2.63 12.22
N ARG A 216 4.58 -3.94 12.44
CA ARG A 216 5.01 -4.52 13.72
C ARG A 216 6.44 -4.09 14.04
N PHE A 217 7.33 -4.17 13.06
CA PHE A 217 8.72 -3.77 13.20
C PHE A 217 8.84 -2.30 13.61
N ASP A 218 8.24 -1.37 12.84
CA ASP A 218 8.34 0.07 13.11
C ASP A 218 7.78 0.44 14.49
N THR A 219 6.62 -0.13 14.83
CA THR A 219 5.99 0.11 16.14
C THR A 219 6.90 -0.35 17.27
N CYS A 220 7.48 -1.54 17.16
CA CYS A 220 8.40 -2.05 18.18
C CYS A 220 9.70 -1.26 18.23
N THR A 221 10.21 -0.76 17.10
CA THR A 221 11.40 0.11 17.05
C THR A 221 11.15 1.41 17.81
N ILE A 222 9.98 2.02 17.63
CA ILE A 222 9.58 3.23 18.36
C ILE A 222 9.46 2.94 19.87
N LEU A 223 8.76 1.86 20.23
CA LEU A 223 8.58 1.48 21.63
C LEU A 223 9.89 1.08 22.30
N TYR A 224 10.80 0.43 21.58
CA TYR A 224 12.16 0.16 22.03
C TYR A 224 12.91 1.45 22.35
N ARG A 225 12.87 2.46 21.46
CA ARG A 225 13.48 3.77 21.74
C ARG A 225 12.86 4.45 22.96
N PHE A 226 11.53 4.41 23.11
CA PHE A 226 10.87 4.97 24.29
C PHE A 226 11.25 4.25 25.59
N LEU A 227 11.50 2.94 25.54
CA LEU A 227 12.00 2.15 26.67
C LEU A 227 13.44 2.50 27.04
N GLU A 228 14.32 2.69 26.03
CA GLU A 228 15.72 3.08 26.24
C GLU A 228 15.87 4.53 26.72
N GLU A 229 14.98 5.43 26.28
CA GLU A 229 14.93 6.83 26.71
C GLU A 229 14.18 7.05 28.04
N GLU A 230 13.72 5.97 28.69
CA GLU A 230 12.94 5.99 29.94
C GLU A 230 11.65 6.85 29.87
N ILE A 231 11.10 7.02 28.67
CA ILE A 231 9.81 7.71 28.43
C ILE A 231 8.65 6.79 28.81
N ILE A 232 8.80 5.50 28.54
CA ILE A 232 7.89 4.43 28.95
C ILE A 232 8.68 3.35 29.68
N ARG A 233 7.99 2.58 30.52
CA ARG A 233 8.55 1.42 31.21
C ARG A 233 7.60 0.23 31.13
N GLU A 234 8.13 -0.95 31.41
CA GLU A 234 7.29 -2.13 31.63
C GLU A 234 6.53 -1.99 32.97
N ALA A 235 5.31 -2.51 33.00
CA ALA A 235 4.51 -2.59 34.22
C ALA A 235 5.18 -3.53 35.24
N ASP A 236 5.14 -3.16 36.52
CA ASP A 236 5.58 -4.07 37.58
C ASP A 236 4.59 -5.22 37.75
N THR A 237 5.03 -6.34 38.33
CA THR A 237 4.15 -7.50 38.60
C THR A 237 2.86 -7.11 39.34
N THR A 238 2.95 -6.21 40.32
CA THR A 238 1.80 -5.74 41.11
C THR A 238 0.82 -4.93 40.28
N GLU A 239 1.33 -4.12 39.35
CA GLU A 239 0.53 -3.34 38.40
C GLU A 239 -0.16 -4.26 37.40
N MET A 240 0.54 -5.26 36.87
CA MET A 240 -0.03 -6.30 36.00
C MET A 240 -1.17 -7.06 36.69
N ILE A 241 -0.99 -7.48 37.94
CA ILE A 241 -2.04 -8.15 38.74
C ILE A 241 -3.24 -7.22 38.92
N ARG A 242 -3.01 -5.95 39.26
CA ARG A 242 -4.10 -4.96 39.40
C ARG A 242 -4.89 -4.83 38.10
N ARG A 243 -4.21 -4.74 36.95
CA ARG A 243 -4.86 -4.63 35.63
C ARG A 243 -5.63 -5.90 35.25
N ALA A 244 -5.11 -7.08 35.58
CA ALA A 244 -5.83 -8.33 35.39
C ALA A 244 -7.14 -8.37 36.20
N ARG A 245 -7.12 -7.88 37.46
CA ARG A 245 -8.33 -7.73 38.29
C ARG A 245 -9.36 -6.79 37.70
N ASP A 246 -8.91 -5.61 37.24
CA ASP A 246 -9.81 -4.60 36.65
C ASP A 246 -10.55 -5.21 35.43
N ARG A 247 -9.80 -5.92 34.57
CA ARG A 247 -10.33 -6.56 33.36
C ARG A 247 -11.21 -7.78 33.64
N ALA A 248 -11.05 -8.46 34.78
CA ALA A 248 -11.78 -9.69 35.09
C ALA A 248 -13.32 -9.50 35.09
N SER A 249 -13.79 -8.29 35.39
CA SER A 249 -15.21 -7.95 35.41
C SER A 249 -15.80 -7.62 34.02
N GLU A 250 -14.98 -7.07 33.11
CA GLU A 250 -15.42 -6.60 31.79
C GLU A 250 -15.16 -7.66 30.70
N ASN A 251 -13.97 -8.27 30.72
CA ASN A 251 -13.53 -9.27 29.74
C ASN A 251 -12.66 -10.34 30.42
N PRO A 252 -13.26 -11.44 30.90
CA PRO A 252 -12.55 -12.49 31.64
C PRO A 252 -11.49 -13.21 30.78
N GLU A 253 -11.66 -13.28 29.45
CA GLU A 253 -10.67 -13.91 28.56
C GLU A 253 -9.38 -13.08 28.44
N SER A 254 -9.53 -11.76 28.31
CA SER A 254 -8.39 -10.83 28.32
C SER A 254 -7.66 -10.85 29.66
N ALA A 255 -8.41 -10.87 30.77
CA ALA A 255 -7.84 -10.98 32.12
C ALA A 255 -7.07 -12.31 32.30
N LEU A 256 -7.61 -13.43 31.79
CA LEU A 256 -6.93 -14.73 31.83
C LEU A 256 -5.62 -14.73 31.07
N SER A 257 -5.56 -14.10 29.90
CA SER A 257 -4.31 -13.97 29.12
C SER A 257 -3.21 -13.26 29.94
N LEU A 258 -3.57 -12.22 30.71
CA LEU A 258 -2.63 -11.54 31.60
C LEU A 258 -2.18 -12.43 32.77
N TYR A 259 -3.10 -13.18 33.40
CA TYR A 259 -2.74 -14.12 34.45
C TYR A 259 -1.86 -15.26 33.95
N GLU A 260 -2.13 -15.82 32.77
CA GLU A 260 -1.25 -16.81 32.13
C GLU A 260 0.16 -16.26 31.96
N THR A 261 0.26 -15.04 31.44
CA THR A 261 1.54 -14.33 31.23
C THR A 261 2.31 -14.18 32.55
N LEU A 262 1.62 -13.78 33.63
CA LEU A 262 2.22 -13.63 34.96
C LEU A 262 2.69 -14.98 35.56
N LEU A 263 1.93 -16.05 35.34
CA LEU A 263 2.27 -17.39 35.83
C LEU A 263 3.45 -17.99 35.05
N GLU A 264 3.55 -17.73 33.75
CA GLU A 264 4.67 -18.15 32.91
C GLU A 264 5.97 -17.43 33.28
N ASP A 265 5.90 -16.12 33.51
CA ASP A 265 7.06 -15.30 33.91
C ASP A 265 7.58 -15.67 35.31
N GLN A 266 6.68 -15.78 36.30
CA GLN A 266 7.07 -16.16 37.66
C GLN A 266 7.38 -17.65 37.82
N ASN A 267 6.94 -18.48 36.87
CA ASN A 267 7.15 -19.92 36.83
C ASN A 267 6.92 -20.58 38.22
N SER A 268 7.92 -21.27 38.77
CA SER A 268 7.82 -21.96 40.08
C SER A 268 7.75 -21.01 41.30
N GLN A 269 7.91 -19.70 41.14
CA GLN A 269 7.85 -18.72 42.23
C GLN A 269 6.48 -18.04 42.36
N ALA A 270 5.52 -18.36 41.49
CA ALA A 270 4.19 -17.75 41.54
C ALA A 270 3.52 -17.89 42.93
N SER A 271 2.92 -16.83 43.46
CA SER A 271 2.24 -16.90 44.76
C SER A 271 0.99 -17.79 44.66
N MET A 272 0.66 -18.49 45.75
CA MET A 272 -0.58 -19.30 45.81
C MET A 272 -1.83 -18.43 45.65
N GLU A 273 -1.81 -17.20 46.18
CA GLU A 273 -2.89 -16.23 46.03
C GLU A 273 -3.16 -15.90 44.56
N LEU A 274 -2.10 -15.67 43.77
CA LEU A 274 -2.23 -15.38 42.33
C LEU A 274 -2.83 -16.56 41.56
N ILE A 275 -2.44 -17.79 41.90
CA ILE A 275 -2.97 -19.01 41.28
C ILE A 275 -4.46 -19.19 41.60
N GLU A 276 -4.87 -18.95 42.85
CA GLU A 276 -6.27 -19.02 43.25
C GLU A 276 -7.11 -17.96 42.52
N GLU A 277 -6.64 -16.72 42.52
CA GLU A 277 -7.30 -15.60 41.87
C GLU A 277 -7.47 -15.82 40.36
N ALA A 278 -6.42 -16.26 39.67
CA ALA A 278 -6.47 -16.57 38.24
C ALA A 278 -7.44 -17.72 37.94
N SER A 279 -7.49 -18.73 38.82
CA SER A 279 -8.46 -19.84 38.71
C SER A 279 -9.91 -19.39 38.89
N ASP A 280 -10.15 -18.42 39.77
CA ASP A 280 -11.48 -17.84 39.99
C ASP A 280 -11.91 -16.98 38.81
N CYS A 281 -10.99 -16.22 38.20
CA CYS A 281 -11.21 -15.52 36.94
C CYS A 281 -11.59 -16.51 35.81
N ALA A 282 -10.88 -17.65 35.73
CA ALA A 282 -11.19 -18.72 34.77
C ALA A 282 -12.60 -19.28 34.95
N GLY A 283 -13.15 -19.19 36.16
CA GLY A 283 -14.55 -19.50 36.50
C GLY A 283 -15.59 -18.81 35.64
N HIS A 284 -15.26 -17.63 35.11
CA HIS A 284 -16.18 -16.77 34.37
C HIS A 284 -15.99 -16.86 32.85
N ALA A 285 -14.97 -17.57 32.37
CA ALA A 285 -14.73 -17.81 30.95
C ALA A 285 -15.52 -19.03 30.41
N ASN A 286 -15.47 -19.24 29.09
CA ASN A 286 -16.05 -20.40 28.45
C ASN A 286 -15.51 -21.72 29.06
N PRO A 287 -16.36 -22.74 29.32
CA PRO A 287 -15.94 -24.05 29.82
C PRO A 287 -14.70 -24.68 29.17
N ALA A 288 -14.50 -24.49 27.86
CA ALA A 288 -13.32 -25.01 27.15
C ALA A 288 -12.03 -24.29 27.58
N ILE A 289 -12.03 -22.96 27.53
CA ILE A 289 -10.90 -22.11 27.95
C ILE A 289 -10.60 -22.32 29.44
N GLN A 290 -11.65 -22.40 30.26
CA GLN A 290 -11.51 -22.71 31.69
C GLN A 290 -10.82 -24.05 31.92
N ALA A 291 -11.19 -25.10 31.16
CA ALA A 291 -10.60 -26.42 31.32
C ALA A 291 -9.10 -26.41 30.97
N ASP A 292 -8.71 -25.75 29.89
CA ASP A 292 -7.31 -25.65 29.45
C ASP A 292 -6.47 -24.87 30.46
N PHE A 293 -6.99 -23.74 30.96
CA PHE A 293 -6.32 -22.96 31.99
C PHE A 293 -6.12 -23.75 33.30
N LEU A 294 -7.15 -24.51 33.72
CA LEU A 294 -7.06 -25.36 34.90
C LEU A 294 -5.99 -26.45 34.74
N ARG A 295 -5.84 -27.06 33.55
CA ARG A 295 -4.78 -28.05 33.29
C ARG A 295 -3.39 -27.45 33.52
N LYS A 296 -3.13 -26.26 32.95
CA LYS A 296 -1.86 -25.54 33.14
C LYS A 296 -1.60 -25.27 34.62
N THR A 297 -2.61 -24.74 35.31
CA THR A 297 -2.54 -24.44 36.74
C THR A 297 -2.26 -25.69 37.59
N ILE A 298 -2.93 -26.81 37.30
CA ILE A 298 -2.72 -28.09 37.97
C ILE A 298 -1.28 -28.55 37.77
N SER A 299 -0.76 -28.49 36.53
CA SER A 299 0.62 -28.88 36.26
C SER A 299 1.63 -28.06 37.09
N LEU A 300 1.40 -26.75 37.22
CA LEU A 300 2.23 -25.85 38.02
C LEU A 300 2.15 -26.17 39.52
N LEU A 301 0.96 -26.45 40.05
CA LEU A 301 0.78 -26.87 41.45
C LEU A 301 1.49 -28.20 41.74
N LEU A 302 1.44 -29.15 40.80
CA LEU A 302 2.14 -30.43 40.93
C LEU A 302 3.66 -30.26 40.92
N THR A 303 4.21 -29.36 40.08
CA THR A 303 5.65 -29.05 40.11
C THR A 303 6.10 -28.44 41.44
N LYS A 304 5.19 -27.75 42.14
CA LYS A 304 5.42 -27.21 43.49
C LYS A 304 5.23 -28.23 44.61
N GLY A 305 4.72 -29.43 44.32
CA GLY A 305 4.38 -30.44 45.32
C GLY A 305 3.07 -30.17 46.08
N GLU A 306 2.24 -29.24 45.60
CA GLU A 306 0.96 -28.86 46.23
C GLU A 306 -0.19 -29.74 45.76
N GLU A 307 -0.10 -31.05 46.01
CA GLU A 307 -1.03 -32.06 45.50
C GLU A 307 -2.48 -31.87 45.98
N LYS A 308 -2.67 -31.31 47.19
CA LYS A 308 -3.99 -31.05 47.76
C LYS A 308 -4.74 -29.91 47.05
N GLU A 309 -4.02 -28.86 46.66
CA GLU A 309 -4.59 -27.74 45.91
C GLU A 309 -4.83 -28.12 44.46
N ALA A 310 -3.91 -28.88 43.86
CA ALA A 310 -4.11 -29.49 42.55
C ALA A 310 -5.39 -30.34 42.52
N TRP A 311 -5.67 -31.11 43.58
CA TRP A 311 -6.91 -31.87 43.70
C TRP A 311 -8.17 -31.00 43.72
N LYS A 312 -8.18 -29.85 44.41
CA LYS A 312 -9.35 -28.93 44.38
C LYS A 312 -9.65 -28.46 42.96
N LYS A 313 -8.61 -28.12 42.18
CA LYS A 313 -8.76 -27.67 40.79
C LYS A 313 -9.17 -28.83 39.86
N LEU A 314 -8.61 -30.02 40.06
CA LEU A 314 -9.00 -31.26 39.35
C LEU A 314 -10.48 -31.60 39.54
N GLN A 315 -11.05 -31.39 40.73
CA GLN A 315 -12.48 -31.61 40.96
C GLN A 315 -13.33 -30.74 40.03
N ARG A 316 -12.94 -29.47 39.83
CA ARG A 316 -13.65 -28.57 38.92
C ARG A 316 -13.46 -29.02 37.47
N LEU A 317 -12.24 -29.42 37.09
CA LEU A 317 -11.94 -29.92 35.75
C LEU A 317 -12.74 -31.17 35.38
N LEU A 318 -12.88 -32.13 36.31
CA LEU A 318 -13.68 -33.35 36.10
C LEU A 318 -15.19 -33.09 35.94
N VAL A 319 -15.68 -31.96 36.45
CA VAL A 319 -17.08 -31.53 36.23
C VAL A 319 -17.24 -30.93 34.84
N LEU A 320 -16.25 -30.16 34.37
CA LEU A 320 -16.26 -29.53 33.04
C LEU A 320 -16.08 -30.57 31.93
N ASN A 321 -15.07 -31.44 32.06
CA ASN A 321 -14.70 -32.46 31.08
C ASN A 321 -14.69 -33.87 31.71
N PRO A 322 -15.88 -34.45 31.95
CA PRO A 322 -15.97 -35.77 32.57
C PRO A 322 -15.42 -36.85 31.63
N GLY A 323 -14.55 -37.71 32.16
CA GLY A 323 -14.09 -38.91 31.45
C GLY A 323 -12.88 -38.70 30.53
N GLN A 324 -12.23 -37.53 30.55
CA GLN A 324 -10.99 -37.30 29.82
C GLN A 324 -9.84 -38.12 30.45
N LEU A 325 -9.11 -38.86 29.61
CA LEU A 325 -8.14 -39.85 30.06
C LEU A 325 -6.97 -39.22 30.84
N GLU A 326 -6.39 -38.13 30.31
CA GLU A 326 -5.24 -37.46 30.91
C GLU A 326 -5.55 -36.94 32.32
N ASP A 327 -6.71 -36.32 32.53
CA ASP A 327 -7.11 -35.80 33.85
C ASP A 327 -7.29 -36.90 34.88
N LEU A 328 -7.88 -38.01 34.45
CA LEU A 328 -8.07 -39.18 35.29
C LEU A 328 -6.73 -39.84 35.65
N LEU A 329 -5.77 -39.84 34.72
CA LEU A 329 -4.40 -40.29 34.99
C LEU A 329 -3.69 -39.36 35.98
N THR A 330 -3.82 -38.04 35.84
CA THR A 330 -3.28 -37.08 36.82
C THR A 330 -3.90 -37.28 38.20
N CYS A 331 -5.23 -37.47 38.29
CA CYS A 331 -5.90 -37.82 39.54
C CYS A 331 -5.36 -39.12 40.15
N TRP A 332 -5.05 -40.12 39.32
CA TRP A 332 -4.50 -41.40 39.78
C TRP A 332 -3.06 -41.28 40.28
N GLN A 333 -2.26 -40.39 39.69
CA GLN A 333 -0.90 -40.10 40.15
C GLN A 333 -0.90 -39.53 41.58
N ILE A 334 -1.77 -38.55 41.87
CA ILE A 334 -1.89 -37.92 43.21
C ILE A 334 -2.87 -38.62 44.16
N ARG A 335 -3.21 -39.88 43.91
CA ARG A 335 -4.26 -40.63 44.64
C ARG A 335 -4.10 -40.66 46.16
N ASN A 336 -2.87 -40.50 46.66
CA ASN A 336 -2.58 -40.53 48.10
C ASN A 336 -3.12 -39.29 48.83
N ASP A 337 -3.28 -38.18 48.13
CA ASP A 337 -3.75 -36.90 48.66
C ASP A 337 -5.24 -36.63 48.37
N ILE A 338 -5.90 -37.56 47.67
CA ILE A 338 -7.34 -37.53 47.39
C ILE A 338 -8.13 -38.18 48.54
N PRO A 339 -9.32 -37.64 48.93
CA PRO A 339 -10.19 -38.28 49.90
C PRO A 339 -10.55 -39.71 49.49
N THR A 340 -10.31 -40.68 50.37
CA THR A 340 -10.45 -42.13 50.11
C THR A 340 -11.81 -42.55 49.55
N LYS A 341 -12.88 -41.82 49.88
CA LYS A 341 -14.25 -42.07 49.36
C LYS A 341 -14.40 -41.82 47.86
N LYS A 342 -13.58 -40.94 47.26
CA LYS A 342 -13.68 -40.57 45.83
C LYS A 342 -12.82 -41.45 44.92
N ILE A 343 -11.77 -42.07 45.46
CA ILE A 343 -10.81 -42.89 44.70
C ILE A 343 -11.48 -44.04 43.93
N PRO A 344 -12.47 -44.79 44.48
CA PRO A 344 -13.11 -45.88 43.74
C PRO A 344 -13.81 -45.42 42.45
N GLN A 345 -14.47 -44.26 42.49
CA GLN A 345 -15.18 -43.69 41.35
C GLN A 345 -14.19 -43.25 40.26
N ILE A 346 -13.13 -42.52 40.64
CA ILE A 346 -12.07 -42.07 39.72
C ILE A 346 -11.39 -43.28 39.06
N HIS A 347 -11.07 -44.30 39.84
CA HIS A 347 -10.49 -45.54 39.34
C HIS A 347 -11.40 -46.25 38.34
N GLU A 348 -12.71 -46.32 38.61
CA GLU A 348 -13.67 -46.93 37.68
C GLU A 348 -13.77 -46.16 36.36
N ASP A 349 -13.86 -44.83 36.43
CA ASP A 349 -13.95 -43.96 35.25
C ASP A 349 -12.65 -44.00 34.43
N LEU A 350 -11.48 -44.03 35.09
CA LEU A 350 -10.18 -44.24 34.44
C LEU A 350 -10.12 -45.59 33.73
N CYS A 351 -10.57 -46.67 34.39
CA CYS A 351 -10.61 -47.99 33.77
C CYS A 351 -11.58 -48.07 32.57
N LYS A 352 -12.65 -47.27 32.57
CA LYS A 352 -13.56 -47.15 31.41
C LYS A 352 -12.90 -46.36 30.27
N ALA A 353 -12.26 -45.23 30.58
CA ALA A 353 -11.54 -44.40 29.62
C ALA A 353 -10.42 -45.17 28.92
N LEU A 354 -9.56 -45.86 29.68
CA LEU A 354 -8.48 -46.70 29.15
C LEU A 354 -9.01 -47.83 28.24
N ARG A 355 -10.13 -48.47 28.63
CA ARG A 355 -10.79 -49.48 27.80
C ARG A 355 -11.33 -48.90 26.48
N LYS A 356 -11.87 -47.69 26.52
CA LYS A 356 -12.37 -46.99 25.31
C LYS A 356 -11.23 -46.59 24.37
N CYS A 357 -10.10 -46.15 24.92
CA CYS A 357 -8.90 -45.81 24.15
C CYS A 357 -8.14 -47.06 23.65
N GLY A 358 -8.40 -48.24 24.22
CA GLY A 358 -7.75 -49.50 23.83
C GLY A 358 -6.36 -49.71 24.45
N ASP A 359 -5.92 -48.86 25.38
CA ASP A 359 -4.65 -49.01 26.07
C ASP A 359 -4.76 -50.04 27.21
N HIS A 360 -4.63 -51.30 26.83
CA HIS A 360 -4.71 -52.43 27.76
C HIS A 360 -3.46 -52.58 28.64
N GLN A 361 -2.31 -52.03 28.25
CA GLN A 361 -1.09 -52.10 29.06
C GLN A 361 -1.18 -51.16 30.27
N GLN A 362 -1.54 -49.90 30.04
CA GLN A 362 -1.71 -48.93 31.12
C GLN A 362 -2.88 -49.32 32.04
N LEU A 363 -3.95 -49.90 31.49
CA LEU A 363 -5.07 -50.46 32.26
C LEU A 363 -4.62 -51.54 33.25
N VAL A 364 -3.72 -52.45 32.85
CA VAL A 364 -3.18 -53.49 33.73
C VAL A 364 -2.38 -52.86 34.87
N THR A 365 -1.55 -51.86 34.58
CA THR A 365 -0.75 -51.15 35.59
C THR A 365 -1.65 -50.49 36.65
N VAL A 366 -2.64 -49.72 36.21
CA VAL A 366 -3.59 -49.03 37.12
C VAL A 366 -4.37 -50.04 37.96
N LEU A 367 -4.85 -51.13 37.36
CA LEU A 367 -5.56 -52.18 38.10
C LEU A 367 -4.67 -52.83 39.15
N ARG A 368 -3.43 -53.20 38.82
CA ARG A 368 -2.48 -53.78 39.80
C ARG A 368 -2.21 -52.83 40.97
N GLU A 369 -2.04 -51.54 40.70
CA GLU A 369 -1.85 -50.53 41.75
C GLU A 369 -3.08 -50.39 42.68
N ALA A 370 -4.28 -50.72 42.18
CA ALA A 370 -5.54 -50.64 42.92
C ALA A 370 -5.91 -51.92 43.69
N GLU A 371 -5.07 -52.95 43.68
CA GLU A 371 -5.37 -54.25 44.31
C GLU A 371 -5.74 -54.10 45.80
N ASN A 372 -5.01 -53.27 46.54
CA ASN A 372 -5.25 -53.03 47.96
C ASN A 372 -6.61 -52.34 48.23
N LEU A 373 -7.18 -51.65 47.24
CA LEU A 373 -8.44 -50.92 47.36
C LEU A 373 -9.65 -51.79 46.99
N ARG A 374 -9.54 -52.57 45.90
CA ARG A 374 -10.68 -53.30 45.32
C ARG A 374 -10.51 -54.81 45.21
N GLY A 375 -9.41 -55.37 45.71
CA GLY A 375 -9.11 -56.81 45.64
C GLY A 375 -10.12 -57.73 46.34
N LYS A 376 -11.04 -57.19 47.14
CA LYS A 376 -12.14 -57.96 47.76
C LYS A 376 -13.35 -58.12 46.83
N GLU A 377 -13.42 -57.37 45.73
CA GLU A 377 -14.55 -57.38 44.80
C GLU A 377 -14.28 -58.34 43.64
N GLY A 378 -15.25 -59.21 43.32
CA GLY A 378 -15.14 -60.10 42.17
C GLY A 378 -15.09 -59.37 40.82
N ALA A 379 -15.74 -58.21 40.73
CA ALA A 379 -15.74 -57.34 39.54
C ALA A 379 -14.34 -56.84 39.18
N TYR A 380 -13.49 -56.55 40.17
CA TYR A 380 -12.13 -56.07 39.97
C TYR A 380 -11.25 -57.15 39.33
N TRP A 381 -11.27 -58.37 39.88
CA TRP A 381 -10.50 -59.50 39.35
C TRP A 381 -10.94 -59.91 37.94
N LEU A 382 -12.24 -59.77 37.63
CA LEU A 382 -12.74 -59.97 36.27
C LEU A 382 -12.14 -58.92 35.31
N GLN A 383 -12.14 -57.65 35.68
CA GLN A 383 -11.59 -56.57 34.84
C GLN A 383 -10.09 -56.73 34.61
N LEU A 384 -9.32 -57.08 35.66
CA LEU A 384 -7.88 -57.35 35.54
C LEU A 384 -7.61 -58.59 34.69
N GLY A 385 -8.36 -59.67 34.89
CA GLY A 385 -8.26 -60.88 34.09
C GLY A 385 -8.53 -60.63 32.61
N GLU A 386 -9.62 -59.93 32.26
CA GLU A 386 -9.95 -59.57 30.88
C GLU A 386 -8.90 -58.66 30.23
N ALA A 387 -8.33 -57.70 30.97
CA ALA A 387 -7.27 -56.83 30.48
C ALA A 387 -5.97 -57.62 30.20
N LEU A 388 -5.58 -58.52 31.11
CA LEU A 388 -4.41 -59.40 30.94
C LEU A 388 -4.59 -60.39 29.76
N CYS A 389 -5.81 -60.84 29.48
CA CYS A 389 -6.10 -61.64 28.28
C CYS A 389 -5.75 -60.88 26.99
N LYS A 390 -6.05 -59.57 26.96
CA LYS A 390 -5.80 -58.72 25.79
C LYS A 390 -4.32 -58.45 25.58
N THR A 391 -3.53 -58.37 26.66
CA THR A 391 -2.07 -58.21 26.61
C THR A 391 -1.30 -59.53 26.53
N ARG A 392 -1.99 -60.68 26.55
CA ARG A 392 -1.43 -62.05 26.54
C ARG A 392 -0.51 -62.36 27.74
N ASP A 393 -0.77 -61.75 28.90
CA ASP A 393 -0.03 -62.02 30.14
C ASP A 393 -0.53 -63.33 30.79
N PRO A 394 0.37 -64.27 31.16
CA PRO A 394 0.00 -65.54 31.79
C PRO A 394 -0.72 -65.40 33.15
N GLY A 395 -0.60 -64.25 33.84
CA GLY A 395 -1.31 -63.95 35.08
C GLY A 395 -2.84 -63.80 34.93
N ALA A 396 -3.36 -63.73 33.69
CA ALA A 396 -4.80 -63.64 33.42
C ALA A 396 -5.58 -64.81 34.03
N HIS A 397 -4.99 -66.01 34.00
CA HIS A 397 -5.61 -67.24 34.46
C HIS A 397 -5.93 -67.22 35.96
N GLU A 398 -4.97 -66.79 36.77
CA GLU A 398 -5.13 -66.72 38.23
C GLU A 398 -6.17 -65.66 38.62
N CYS A 399 -6.18 -64.52 37.93
CA CYS A 399 -7.11 -63.43 38.18
C CYS A 399 -8.57 -63.83 37.88
N LEU A 400 -8.81 -64.50 36.75
CA LEU A 400 -10.16 -64.96 36.39
C LEU A 400 -10.68 -66.04 37.36
N LYS A 401 -9.82 -66.92 37.86
CA LYS A 401 -10.18 -67.87 38.93
C LYS A 401 -10.55 -67.17 40.24
N LYS A 402 -9.80 -66.14 40.64
CA LYS A 402 -10.13 -65.31 41.81
C LYS A 402 -11.48 -64.59 41.64
N ALA A 403 -11.80 -64.10 40.44
CA ALA A 403 -13.09 -63.46 40.15
C ALA A 403 -14.28 -64.41 40.37
N ILE A 404 -14.15 -65.67 39.91
CA ILE A 404 -15.16 -66.73 40.08
C ILE A 404 -15.32 -67.08 41.56
N SER A 405 -14.22 -67.29 42.28
CA SER A 405 -14.25 -67.74 43.67
C SER A 405 -14.82 -66.70 44.63
N ILE A 406 -14.67 -65.40 44.32
CA ILE A 406 -15.22 -64.30 45.10
C ILE A 406 -16.69 -64.05 44.76
N SER A 407 -17.08 -64.11 43.48
CA SER A 407 -18.44 -63.72 43.05
C SER A 407 -19.50 -64.80 43.25
N LYS A 408 -19.13 -66.08 43.08
CA LYS A 408 -19.98 -67.28 43.24
C LYS A 408 -21.47 -67.05 42.92
N LEU A 409 -22.34 -67.18 43.93
CA LEU A 409 -23.80 -67.04 43.81
C LEU A 409 -24.30 -65.63 44.16
N ASP A 410 -23.44 -64.78 44.73
CA ASP A 410 -23.80 -63.42 45.16
C ASP A 410 -23.86 -62.45 43.98
N ALA A 411 -23.00 -62.65 42.97
CA ALA A 411 -23.00 -61.90 41.71
C ALA A 411 -22.82 -62.86 40.51
N PRO A 412 -23.86 -63.63 40.14
CA PRO A 412 -23.74 -64.71 39.16
C PRO A 412 -23.31 -64.23 37.76
N GLU A 413 -23.69 -63.02 37.35
CA GLU A 413 -23.28 -62.42 36.08
C GLU A 413 -21.75 -62.26 35.95
N ILE A 414 -21.08 -61.86 37.04
CA ILE A 414 -19.63 -61.65 37.07
C ILE A 414 -18.90 -62.99 37.02
N ALA A 415 -19.39 -63.98 37.77
CA ALA A 415 -18.83 -65.33 37.80
C ALA A 415 -18.93 -66.02 36.42
N LEU A 416 -20.08 -65.90 35.74
CA LEU A 416 -20.30 -66.47 34.41
C LEU A 416 -19.44 -65.80 33.34
N ARG A 417 -19.28 -64.48 33.42
CA ARG A 417 -18.42 -63.74 32.48
C ARG A 417 -16.94 -64.08 32.68
N ALA A 418 -16.49 -64.27 33.92
CA ALA A 418 -15.14 -64.74 34.23
C ALA A 418 -14.90 -66.17 33.72
N GLU A 419 -15.85 -67.08 33.89
CA GLU A 419 -15.80 -68.46 33.36
C GLU A 419 -15.68 -68.46 31.84
N LYS A 420 -16.48 -67.66 31.15
CA LYS A 420 -16.43 -67.54 29.69
C LYS A 420 -15.06 -67.10 29.20
N SER A 421 -14.48 -66.07 29.82
CA SER A 421 -13.13 -65.59 29.49
C SER A 421 -12.05 -66.65 29.80
N LEU A 422 -12.18 -67.37 30.91
CA LEU A 422 -11.26 -68.46 31.29
C LEU A 422 -11.33 -69.62 30.29
N ARG A 423 -12.52 -69.98 29.85
CA ARG A 423 -12.78 -71.04 28.87
C ARG A 423 -12.15 -70.77 27.51
N THR A 424 -12.01 -69.50 27.13
CA THR A 424 -11.30 -69.10 25.90
C THR A 424 -9.78 -69.22 26.00
N LEU A 425 -9.21 -69.08 27.20
CA LEU A 425 -7.76 -69.16 27.43
C LEU A 425 -7.26 -70.58 27.71
N SER A 426 -8.03 -71.38 28.44
CA SER A 426 -7.61 -72.72 28.89
C SER A 426 -8.80 -73.66 28.96
N PRO A 427 -9.10 -74.40 27.87
CA PRO A 427 -10.24 -75.31 27.79
C PRO A 427 -10.25 -76.45 28.83
N GLU A 428 -9.09 -76.78 29.40
CA GLU A 428 -8.88 -77.94 30.27
C GLU A 428 -9.20 -77.69 31.76
N GLN A 429 -9.32 -76.43 32.20
CA GLN A 429 -9.52 -76.07 33.63
C GLN A 429 -10.84 -75.32 33.87
N ARG A 430 -11.94 -75.85 33.31
CA ARG A 430 -13.30 -75.30 33.46
C ARG A 430 -13.86 -75.57 34.86
N LEU A 431 -14.85 -74.77 35.27
CA LEU A 431 -15.74 -75.19 36.37
C LEU A 431 -16.45 -76.49 36.00
N ASP A 432 -16.77 -77.28 37.01
CA ASP A 432 -17.69 -78.39 36.94
C ASP A 432 -19.08 -77.93 36.46
N GLU A 433 -19.71 -78.71 35.57
CA GLU A 433 -21.01 -78.36 34.97
C GLU A 433 -22.10 -78.07 36.01
N LYS A 434 -22.01 -78.74 37.17
CA LYS A 434 -22.94 -78.59 38.28
C LYS A 434 -22.86 -77.21 38.93
N SER A 435 -21.66 -76.72 39.24
CA SER A 435 -21.45 -75.37 39.78
C SER A 435 -21.83 -74.28 38.77
N LEU A 436 -21.67 -74.53 37.46
CA LEU A 436 -22.09 -73.59 36.41
C LEU A 436 -23.62 -73.48 36.31
N GLU A 437 -24.35 -74.60 36.38
CA GLU A 437 -25.80 -74.63 36.39
C GLU A 437 -26.41 -73.92 37.61
N GLU A 438 -25.80 -74.08 38.79
CA GLU A 438 -26.23 -73.39 40.02
C GLU A 438 -26.14 -71.86 39.87
N ILE A 439 -25.05 -71.35 39.27
CA ILE A 439 -24.86 -69.91 39.04
C ILE A 439 -25.87 -69.38 37.99
N LEU A 440 -26.13 -70.14 36.91
CA LEU A 440 -27.12 -69.80 35.89
C LEU A 440 -28.56 -69.76 36.43
N GLN A 441 -28.93 -70.73 37.27
CA GLN A 441 -30.25 -70.75 37.93
C GLN A 441 -30.44 -69.52 38.82
N ARG A 442 -29.40 -69.15 39.57
CA ARG A 442 -29.45 -67.97 40.45
C ARG A 442 -29.58 -66.65 39.68
N GLN A 443 -28.94 -66.52 38.52
CA GLN A 443 -29.13 -65.36 37.64
C GLN A 443 -30.59 -65.24 37.17
N ASN A 444 -31.18 -66.35 36.70
CA ASN A 444 -32.58 -66.38 36.25
C ASN A 444 -33.57 -66.04 37.37
N GLU A 445 -33.32 -66.41 38.62
CA GLU A 445 -34.15 -66.03 39.77
C GLU A 445 -34.11 -64.51 40.01
N LEU A 446 -32.93 -63.90 39.98
CA LEU A 446 -32.74 -62.47 40.22
C LEU A 446 -33.36 -61.61 39.10
N GLU A 447 -33.18 -62.01 37.84
CA GLU A 447 -33.80 -61.33 36.68
C GLU A 447 -35.34 -61.38 36.75
N ASN A 448 -35.92 -62.53 37.13
CA ASN A 448 -37.36 -62.68 37.30
C ASN A 448 -37.91 -61.84 38.48
N GLN A 449 -37.17 -61.70 39.58
CA GLN A 449 -37.57 -60.85 40.71
C GLN A 449 -37.52 -59.35 40.36
N GLN A 450 -36.49 -58.91 39.63
CA GLN A 450 -36.39 -57.54 39.15
C GLN A 450 -37.46 -57.19 38.11
N GLN A 451 -37.76 -58.11 37.18
CA GLN A 451 -38.85 -57.94 36.22
C GLN A 451 -40.21 -57.85 36.92
N ARG A 452 -40.49 -58.68 37.93
CA ARG A 452 -41.74 -58.63 38.70
C ARG A 452 -41.91 -57.33 39.50
N LYS A 453 -40.84 -56.81 40.11
CA LYS A 453 -40.88 -55.50 40.81
C LYS A 453 -41.07 -54.33 39.83
N LYS A 454 -40.35 -54.32 38.70
CA LYS A 454 -40.52 -53.32 37.64
C LYS A 454 -41.93 -53.34 37.04
N LEU A 455 -42.50 -54.52 36.74
CA LEU A 455 -43.82 -54.60 36.12
C LEU A 455 -44.94 -54.03 37.01
N ILE A 456 -44.86 -54.24 38.32
CA ILE A 456 -45.90 -53.85 39.28
C ILE A 456 -45.79 -52.36 39.65
N THR A 457 -44.58 -51.82 39.83
CA THR A 457 -44.40 -50.38 40.12
C THR A 457 -44.54 -49.50 38.88
N VAL A 458 -44.14 -49.98 37.71
CA VAL A 458 -44.27 -49.24 36.45
C VAL A 458 -45.72 -49.23 35.96
N SER A 459 -46.52 -50.28 36.14
CA SER A 459 -47.89 -50.27 35.61
C SER A 459 -48.85 -49.30 36.33
N LEU A 460 -48.92 -49.33 37.68
CA LEU A 460 -49.77 -48.39 38.43
C LEU A 460 -49.17 -46.99 38.55
N GLY A 461 -47.85 -46.91 38.73
CA GLY A 461 -47.12 -45.64 38.85
C GLY A 461 -46.99 -44.91 37.52
N SER A 462 -46.71 -45.60 36.41
CA SER A 462 -46.50 -44.95 35.10
C SER A 462 -47.79 -44.41 34.50
N ILE A 463 -48.96 -45.02 34.73
CA ILE A 463 -50.23 -44.47 34.20
C ILE A 463 -50.62 -43.19 34.95
N PHE A 464 -50.52 -43.18 36.28
CA PHE A 464 -50.82 -41.99 37.09
C PHE A 464 -49.73 -40.91 36.95
N CYS A 465 -48.45 -41.28 37.01
CA CYS A 465 -47.34 -40.36 36.72
C CYS A 465 -47.35 -39.88 35.27
N MET A 466 -47.67 -40.67 34.25
CA MET A 466 -47.71 -40.14 32.87
C MET A 466 -48.80 -39.09 32.72
N ILE A 467 -49.97 -39.26 33.33
CA ILE A 467 -51.03 -38.25 33.27
C ILE A 467 -50.65 -36.99 34.08
N LEU A 468 -50.07 -37.17 35.27
CA LEU A 468 -49.64 -36.05 36.13
C LEU A 468 -48.41 -35.32 35.55
N ILE A 469 -47.41 -36.05 35.06
CA ILE A 469 -46.23 -35.53 34.36
C ILE A 469 -46.65 -34.88 33.05
N PHE A 470 -47.62 -35.42 32.31
CA PHE A 470 -48.12 -34.76 31.10
C PHE A 470 -48.80 -33.43 31.42
N GLN A 471 -49.66 -33.38 32.44
CA GLN A 471 -50.30 -32.15 32.89
C GLN A 471 -49.29 -31.13 33.44
N ILE A 472 -48.42 -31.53 34.36
CA ILE A 472 -47.37 -30.68 34.95
C ILE A 472 -46.36 -30.24 33.88
N SER A 473 -45.94 -31.13 32.97
CA SER A 473 -45.05 -30.79 31.86
C SER A 473 -45.72 -29.83 30.88
N SER A 474 -47.00 -30.01 30.57
CA SER A 474 -47.73 -29.10 29.69
C SER A 474 -47.93 -27.72 30.32
N GLU A 475 -48.23 -27.65 31.63
CA GLU A 475 -48.35 -26.39 32.36
C GLU A 475 -46.98 -25.72 32.55
N TRP A 476 -45.91 -26.48 32.82
CA TRP A 476 -44.56 -25.94 32.96
C TRP A 476 -44.00 -25.43 31.63
N ARG A 477 -44.28 -26.13 30.52
CA ARG A 477 -43.96 -25.67 29.16
C ARG A 477 -44.76 -24.44 28.77
N ALA A 478 -46.07 -24.42 29.07
CA ALA A 478 -46.92 -23.26 28.83
C ALA A 478 -46.48 -22.05 29.68
N GLY A 479 -46.11 -22.26 30.94
CA GLY A 479 -45.56 -21.24 31.83
C GLY A 479 -44.21 -20.72 31.37
N GLY A 480 -43.34 -21.60 30.85
CA GLY A 480 -42.07 -21.22 30.24
C GLY A 480 -42.25 -20.38 28.97
N MET A 481 -43.16 -20.79 28.08
CA MET A 481 -43.51 -20.00 26.89
C MET A 481 -44.15 -18.66 27.27
N LEU A 482 -44.94 -18.61 28.34
CA LEU A 482 -45.54 -17.37 28.84
C LEU A 482 -44.51 -16.44 29.49
N ALA A 483 -43.51 -16.98 30.17
CA ALA A 483 -42.37 -16.22 30.68
C ALA A 483 -41.52 -15.66 29.54
N ALA A 484 -41.24 -16.47 28.51
CA ALA A 484 -40.57 -16.01 27.29
C ALA A 484 -41.38 -14.92 26.57
N ALA A 485 -42.71 -15.07 26.47
CA ALA A 485 -43.56 -14.03 25.90
C ALA A 485 -43.54 -12.73 26.73
N ARG A 486 -43.43 -12.81 28.06
CA ARG A 486 -43.25 -11.62 28.94
C ARG A 486 -41.89 -10.96 28.78
N GLU A 487 -40.84 -11.73 28.56
CA GLU A 487 -39.50 -11.22 28.30
C GLU A 487 -39.42 -10.53 26.93
N ILE A 488 -40.05 -11.12 25.90
CA ILE A 488 -40.22 -10.48 24.59
C ILE A 488 -40.99 -9.16 24.75
N GLU A 489 -42.03 -9.13 25.60
CA GLU A 489 -42.79 -7.92 25.92
C GLU A 489 -41.96 -6.88 26.68
N SER A 490 -41.16 -7.26 27.68
CA SER A 490 -40.34 -6.30 28.44
C SER A 490 -39.23 -5.67 27.61
N ASN A 491 -38.78 -6.39 26.58
CA ASN A 491 -37.76 -5.94 25.64
C ASN A 491 -38.36 -5.30 24.38
N ALA A 492 -39.68 -5.17 24.29
CA ALA A 492 -40.36 -4.64 23.12
C ALA A 492 -40.28 -3.10 23.08
N ASN A 493 -39.42 -2.59 22.19
CA ASN A 493 -39.23 -1.15 21.97
C ASN A 493 -39.85 -0.65 20.66
N ALA A 494 -40.42 -1.53 19.82
CA ALA A 494 -40.98 -1.18 18.52
C ALA A 494 -42.21 -2.04 18.17
N ILE A 495 -43.06 -1.57 17.25
CA ILE A 495 -44.33 -2.22 16.86
C ILE A 495 -44.15 -3.71 16.50
N HIS A 496 -43.11 -4.04 15.73
CA HIS A 496 -42.83 -5.43 15.36
C HIS A 496 -42.60 -6.32 16.59
N HIS A 497 -41.94 -5.81 17.64
CA HIS A 497 -41.73 -6.54 18.89
C HIS A 497 -43.03 -6.73 19.68
N PHE A 498 -43.95 -5.77 19.62
CA PHE A 498 -45.28 -5.94 20.20
C PHE A 498 -46.12 -6.98 19.44
N ILE A 499 -45.99 -7.05 18.11
CA ILE A 499 -46.64 -8.07 17.28
C ILE A 499 -46.10 -9.46 17.63
N THR A 500 -44.78 -9.62 17.70
CA THR A 500 -44.18 -10.90 18.07
C THR A 500 -44.51 -11.29 19.51
N ALA A 501 -44.60 -10.34 20.44
CA ALA A 501 -45.10 -10.60 21.79
C ALA A 501 -46.56 -11.09 21.78
N ALA A 502 -47.45 -10.43 21.01
CA ALA A 502 -48.85 -10.84 20.87
C ALA A 502 -48.98 -12.25 20.27
N GLU A 503 -48.23 -12.54 19.21
CA GLU A 503 -48.19 -13.86 18.58
C GLU A 503 -47.62 -14.93 19.53
N ALA A 504 -46.59 -14.60 20.32
CA ALA A 504 -46.05 -15.49 21.33
C ALA A 504 -47.10 -15.85 22.38
N TYR A 505 -47.90 -14.89 22.84
CA TYR A 505 -49.01 -15.15 23.75
C TYR A 505 -50.15 -15.99 23.12
N GLU A 506 -50.53 -15.72 21.87
CA GLU A 506 -51.52 -16.52 21.11
C GLU A 506 -51.04 -17.97 20.91
N ARG A 507 -49.73 -18.15 20.72
CA ARG A 507 -49.12 -19.47 20.54
C ARG A 507 -49.22 -20.35 21.78
N VAL A 508 -49.16 -19.77 22.98
CA VAL A 508 -49.39 -20.49 24.24
C VAL A 508 -50.81 -21.07 24.28
N GLU A 509 -51.80 -20.30 23.82
CA GLU A 509 -53.20 -20.74 23.75
C GLU A 509 -53.39 -21.86 22.72
N GLN A 510 -52.84 -21.71 21.52
CA GLN A 510 -52.99 -22.70 20.44
C GLN A 510 -52.32 -24.05 20.76
N LEU A 511 -51.13 -24.02 21.36
CA LEU A 511 -50.36 -25.24 21.65
C LEU A 511 -50.78 -25.91 22.97
N HIS A 512 -51.26 -25.14 23.95
CA HIS A 512 -51.61 -25.64 25.28
C HIS A 512 -53.00 -25.21 25.77
N PRO A 513 -54.09 -25.47 25.02
CA PRO A 513 -55.42 -24.88 25.25
C PRO A 513 -56.08 -25.25 26.59
N TRP A 514 -55.64 -26.33 27.24
CA TRP A 514 -56.23 -26.84 28.49
C TRP A 514 -55.45 -26.41 29.76
N THR A 515 -54.50 -25.50 29.65
CA THR A 515 -53.63 -25.01 30.77
C THR A 515 -54.15 -23.71 31.38
N PHE A 516 -53.81 -23.42 32.64
CA PHE A 516 -54.12 -22.12 33.25
C PHE A 516 -53.34 -20.98 32.59
N SER A 517 -52.09 -21.27 32.19
CA SER A 517 -51.22 -20.36 31.46
C SER A 517 -51.82 -19.91 30.12
N ALA A 518 -52.53 -20.77 29.39
CA ALA A 518 -53.23 -20.37 28.16
C ALA A 518 -54.30 -19.29 28.39
N GLY A 519 -55.06 -19.38 29.48
CA GLY A 519 -56.04 -18.35 29.85
C GLY A 519 -55.42 -16.98 30.15
N HIS A 520 -54.20 -16.96 30.70
CA HIS A 520 -53.43 -15.73 30.88
C HIS A 520 -52.81 -15.22 29.57
N GLY A 521 -52.32 -16.12 28.71
CA GLY A 521 -51.83 -15.79 27.37
C GLY A 521 -52.89 -15.08 26.54
N SER A 522 -54.11 -15.62 26.49
CA SER A 522 -55.23 -15.05 25.72
C SER A 522 -55.56 -13.59 26.14
N LYS A 523 -55.61 -13.33 27.45
CA LYS A 523 -55.85 -11.96 27.98
C LYS A 523 -54.73 -10.99 27.62
N ASN A 524 -53.47 -11.45 27.67
CA ASN A 524 -52.31 -10.62 27.36
C ASN A 524 -52.17 -10.36 25.85
N ALA A 525 -52.45 -11.35 25.00
CA ALA A 525 -52.53 -11.19 23.55
C ALA A 525 -53.54 -10.10 23.15
N LEU A 526 -54.75 -10.14 23.72
CA LEU A 526 -55.77 -9.14 23.45
C LEU A 526 -55.34 -7.73 23.88
N ARG A 527 -54.63 -7.61 25.01
CA ARG A 527 -54.04 -6.34 25.47
C ARG A 527 -53.01 -5.81 24.47
N MET A 528 -52.10 -6.66 23.99
CA MET A 528 -51.06 -6.27 23.03
C MET A 528 -51.65 -5.83 21.70
N ARG A 529 -52.66 -6.54 21.18
CA ARG A 529 -53.38 -6.15 19.94
C ARG A 529 -53.99 -4.74 20.03
N ASN A 530 -54.48 -4.34 21.21
CA ASN A 530 -55.01 -3.01 21.45
C ASN A 530 -53.93 -1.91 21.54
N LEU A 531 -52.70 -2.24 21.96
CA LEU A 531 -51.58 -1.29 21.95
C LEU A 531 -51.05 -1.11 20.52
N ILE A 532 -50.87 -2.21 19.78
CA ILE A 532 -50.45 -2.19 18.37
C ILE A 532 -51.40 -1.32 17.54
N SER A 533 -52.71 -1.46 17.74
CA SER A 533 -53.69 -0.67 16.97
C SER A 533 -53.64 0.83 17.28
N ARG A 534 -53.21 1.24 18.48
CA ARG A 534 -53.01 2.64 18.83
C ARG A 534 -51.74 3.20 18.16
N GLU A 535 -50.65 2.45 18.21
CA GLU A 535 -49.36 2.89 17.66
C GLU A 535 -49.37 2.94 16.12
N VAL A 536 -50.04 1.99 15.47
CA VAL A 536 -50.22 2.02 14.01
C VAL A 536 -51.05 3.22 13.57
N ASN A 537 -52.00 3.67 14.39
CA ASN A 537 -52.78 4.87 14.08
C ASN A 537 -51.97 6.15 14.30
N SER A 538 -51.12 6.24 15.33
CA SER A 538 -50.23 7.40 15.52
C SER A 538 -49.19 7.50 14.40
N GLU A 539 -48.53 6.39 14.03
CA GLU A 539 -47.58 6.38 12.91
C GLU A 539 -48.25 6.80 11.59
N LYS A 540 -49.49 6.35 11.36
CA LYS A 540 -50.24 6.73 10.15
C LYS A 540 -50.53 8.22 10.08
N ASP A 541 -50.85 8.84 11.22
CA ASP A 541 -51.13 10.28 11.32
C ASP A 541 -49.84 11.11 11.16
N GLU A 542 -48.72 10.67 11.75
CA GLU A 542 -47.41 11.30 11.57
C GLU A 542 -46.92 11.21 10.12
N LEU A 543 -47.09 10.04 9.50
CA LEU A 543 -46.70 9.80 8.12
C LEU A 543 -47.58 10.60 7.14
N HIS A 544 -48.86 10.82 7.47
CA HIS A 544 -49.72 11.73 6.71
C HIS A 544 -49.21 13.18 6.79
N ARG A 545 -48.87 13.65 7.99
CA ARG A 545 -48.35 15.01 8.21
C ARG A 545 -47.01 15.23 7.50
N SER A 546 -46.08 14.28 7.63
CA SER A 546 -44.79 14.29 6.92
C SER A 546 -44.98 14.32 5.39
N ARG A 547 -45.92 13.54 4.85
CA ARG A 547 -46.25 13.57 3.41
C ARG A 547 -46.81 14.93 2.96
N GLU A 548 -47.60 15.61 3.77
CA GLU A 548 -48.13 16.94 3.45
C GLU A 548 -47.03 18.00 3.49
N GLU A 549 -46.16 17.98 4.49
CA GLU A 549 -45.00 18.87 4.60
C GLU A 549 -44.03 18.69 3.42
N ALA A 550 -43.72 17.44 3.05
CA ALA A 550 -42.89 17.12 1.90
C ALA A 550 -43.51 17.59 0.57
N ARG A 551 -44.84 17.48 0.41
CA ARG A 551 -45.56 18.02 -0.76
C ARG A 551 -45.45 19.55 -0.85
N ALA A 552 -45.60 20.25 0.28
CA ALA A 552 -45.51 21.70 0.33
C ALA A 552 -44.08 22.19 0.02
N GLN A 553 -43.06 21.53 0.58
CA GLN A 553 -41.65 21.82 0.29
C GLN A 553 -41.31 21.60 -1.19
N ARG A 554 -41.74 20.48 -1.78
CA ARG A 554 -41.53 20.18 -3.21
C ARG A 554 -42.18 21.23 -4.12
N GLN A 555 -43.39 21.68 -3.79
CA GLN A 555 -44.08 22.70 -4.57
C GLN A 555 -43.38 24.07 -4.50
N SER A 556 -42.90 24.46 -3.31
CA SER A 556 -42.12 25.69 -3.12
C SER A 556 -40.81 25.66 -3.91
N LEU A 557 -40.08 24.55 -3.84
CA LEU A 557 -38.84 24.36 -4.58
C LEU A 557 -39.05 24.43 -6.10
N ARG A 558 -40.11 23.77 -6.61
CA ARG A 558 -40.48 23.83 -8.03
C ARG A 558 -40.69 25.27 -8.51
N ASN A 559 -41.47 26.05 -7.77
CA ASN A 559 -41.76 27.44 -8.15
C ASN A 559 -40.47 28.29 -8.23
N ARG A 560 -39.51 28.08 -7.31
CA ARG A 560 -38.22 28.79 -7.31
C ARG A 560 -37.35 28.42 -8.52
N VAL A 561 -37.33 27.14 -8.89
CA VAL A 561 -36.60 26.67 -10.08
C VAL A 561 -37.21 27.26 -11.35
N ASP A 562 -38.54 27.19 -11.50
CA ASP A 562 -39.24 27.73 -12.66
C ASP A 562 -39.01 29.25 -12.81
N SER A 563 -39.01 30.01 -11.72
CA SER A 563 -38.72 31.46 -11.76
C SER A 563 -37.29 31.77 -12.17
N ALA A 564 -36.32 30.99 -11.68
CA ALA A 564 -34.90 31.22 -11.97
C ALA A 564 -34.54 30.81 -13.41
N ILE A 565 -35.19 29.78 -13.97
CA ILE A 565 -35.08 29.44 -15.40
C ILE A 565 -35.60 30.61 -16.26
N LEU A 566 -36.76 31.17 -15.90
CA LEU A 566 -37.35 32.30 -16.63
C LEU A 566 -36.43 33.52 -16.62
N GLU A 567 -35.88 33.86 -15.45
CA GLU A 567 -34.96 34.99 -15.29
C GLU A 567 -33.63 34.77 -16.03
N SER A 568 -33.07 33.56 -16.00
CA SER A 568 -31.86 33.23 -16.76
C SER A 568 -32.04 33.40 -18.27
N ASN A 569 -33.20 32.96 -18.81
CA ASN A 569 -33.52 33.14 -20.23
C ASN A 569 -33.63 34.62 -20.61
N GLN A 570 -34.20 35.48 -19.76
CA GLN A 570 -34.24 36.93 -19.99
C GLN A 570 -32.84 37.55 -20.06
N PHE A 571 -31.90 37.12 -19.20
CA PHE A 571 -30.52 37.59 -19.24
C PHE A 571 -29.76 37.13 -20.50
N LEU A 572 -30.07 35.93 -21.02
CA LEU A 572 -29.51 35.45 -22.29
C LEU A 572 -30.00 36.28 -23.48
N GLU A 573 -31.30 36.60 -23.53
CA GLU A 573 -31.87 37.47 -24.56
C GLU A 573 -31.28 38.89 -24.53
N ALA A 574 -30.91 39.37 -23.34
CA ALA A 574 -30.23 40.65 -23.14
C ALA A 574 -28.72 40.64 -23.41
N GLY A 575 -28.13 39.50 -23.83
CA GLY A 575 -26.71 39.36 -24.11
C GLY A 575 -25.80 39.37 -22.89
N MET A 576 -26.32 38.99 -21.70
CA MET A 576 -25.59 38.96 -20.43
C MET A 576 -25.41 37.52 -19.90
N PRO A 577 -24.60 36.67 -20.57
CA PRO A 577 -24.53 35.23 -20.26
C PRO A 577 -23.96 34.93 -18.87
N LEU A 578 -23.05 35.76 -18.33
CA LEU A 578 -22.50 35.57 -16.99
C LEU A 578 -23.52 35.86 -15.88
N LYS A 579 -24.45 36.81 -16.10
CA LYS A 579 -25.58 37.06 -15.17
C LYS A 579 -26.63 35.96 -15.26
N ALA A 580 -26.91 35.48 -16.46
CA ALA A 580 -27.78 34.31 -16.66
C ALA A 580 -27.24 33.08 -15.92
N ARG A 581 -25.90 32.92 -15.90
CA ARG A 581 -25.22 31.85 -15.19
C ARG A 581 -25.33 31.97 -13.66
N SER A 582 -25.12 33.16 -13.10
CA SER A 582 -25.18 33.36 -11.65
C SER A 582 -26.54 33.00 -11.05
N VAL A 583 -27.64 33.35 -11.74
CA VAL A 583 -29.01 32.99 -11.31
C VAL A 583 -29.22 31.47 -11.25
N LEU A 584 -28.64 30.71 -12.20
CA LEU A 584 -28.75 29.25 -12.21
C LEU A 584 -27.78 28.57 -11.23
N ASP A 585 -26.64 29.19 -10.93
CA ASP A 585 -25.70 28.68 -9.92
C ASP A 585 -26.31 28.73 -8.52
N GLU A 586 -27.15 29.71 -8.20
CA GLU A 586 -27.92 29.73 -6.95
C GLU A 586 -28.84 28.50 -6.82
N ILE A 587 -29.43 28.01 -7.93
CA ILE A 587 -30.23 26.78 -7.94
C ILE A 587 -29.37 25.55 -7.63
N SER A 588 -28.10 25.56 -8.07
CA SER A 588 -27.20 24.42 -7.91
C SER A 588 -26.88 24.09 -6.46
N THR A 589 -27.11 25.04 -5.54
CA THR A 589 -26.97 24.90 -4.08
C THR A 589 -28.19 24.28 -3.39
N LEU A 590 -29.31 24.15 -4.11
CA LEU A 590 -30.53 23.53 -3.59
C LEU A 590 -30.53 22.02 -3.84
N ASP A 591 -31.14 21.25 -2.92
CA ASP A 591 -31.35 19.82 -3.11
C ASP A 591 -32.49 19.57 -4.11
N LEU A 592 -32.11 19.30 -5.37
CA LEU A 592 -33.03 19.11 -6.48
C LEU A 592 -33.59 17.69 -6.59
N THR A 593 -33.13 16.74 -5.75
CA THR A 593 -33.52 15.31 -5.83
C THR A 593 -35.02 15.07 -5.68
N THR A 594 -35.73 16.00 -5.04
CA THR A 594 -37.18 15.93 -4.82
C THR A 594 -38.02 16.35 -6.04
N LEU A 595 -37.41 16.93 -7.09
CA LEU A 595 -38.13 17.41 -8.28
C LEU A 595 -38.25 16.34 -9.38
N PRO A 596 -39.22 16.47 -10.30
CA PRO A 596 -39.32 15.58 -11.47
C PRO A 596 -38.05 15.67 -12.33
N THR A 597 -37.57 14.52 -12.81
CA THR A 597 -36.39 14.40 -13.68
C THR A 597 -36.47 15.30 -14.91
N ASP A 598 -37.65 15.42 -15.52
CA ASP A 598 -37.88 16.24 -16.71
C ASP A 598 -37.56 17.73 -16.46
N LEU A 599 -37.84 18.22 -15.25
CA LEU A 599 -37.56 19.61 -14.87
C LEU A 599 -36.06 19.81 -14.64
N ILE A 600 -35.40 18.87 -13.97
CA ILE A 600 -33.94 18.90 -13.74
C ILE A 600 -33.20 18.85 -15.07
N GLU A 601 -33.64 17.99 -15.99
CA GLU A 601 -33.07 17.84 -17.33
C GLU A 601 -33.35 19.05 -18.24
N SER A 602 -34.32 19.91 -17.90
CA SER A 602 -34.61 21.13 -18.65
C SER A 602 -33.63 22.28 -18.34
N ILE A 603 -32.92 22.23 -17.22
CA ILE A 603 -31.98 23.27 -16.81
C ILE A 603 -30.76 23.26 -17.74
N ARG A 604 -30.43 24.43 -18.30
CA ARG A 604 -29.32 24.64 -19.23
C ARG A 604 -28.48 25.81 -18.74
N TYR A 605 -27.25 25.52 -18.32
CA TYR A 605 -26.32 26.51 -17.81
C TYR A 605 -25.46 27.08 -18.94
N PRO A 606 -25.42 28.41 -19.12
CA PRO A 606 -24.57 29.03 -20.14
C PRO A 606 -23.10 29.05 -19.71
N VAL A 607 -22.21 28.74 -20.65
CA VAL A 607 -20.75 28.80 -20.52
C VAL A 607 -20.19 29.64 -21.66
N VAL A 608 -19.39 30.66 -21.32
CA VAL A 608 -18.74 31.52 -22.32
C VAL A 608 -17.37 30.96 -22.66
N VAL A 609 -17.11 30.67 -23.94
CA VAL A 609 -15.83 30.13 -24.42
C VAL A 609 -15.10 31.17 -25.25
N GLU A 610 -13.90 31.52 -24.83
CA GLU A 610 -13.02 32.51 -25.45
C GLU A 610 -11.66 31.88 -25.79
N SER A 611 -11.05 32.24 -26.91
CA SER A 611 -9.76 31.68 -27.34
C SER A 611 -8.64 32.72 -27.37
N ILE A 612 -7.41 32.27 -27.12
CA ILE A 612 -6.19 33.05 -27.38
C ILE A 612 -5.36 32.29 -28.42
N PRO A 613 -5.06 32.87 -29.59
CA PRO A 613 -5.52 34.18 -30.07
C PRO A 613 -7.02 34.16 -30.46
N ALA A 614 -7.72 35.28 -30.30
CA ALA A 614 -9.18 35.41 -30.46
C ALA A 614 -9.73 34.96 -31.84
N GLY A 615 -10.97 34.48 -31.89
CA GLY A 615 -11.64 34.11 -33.14
C GLY A 615 -11.37 32.68 -33.62
N ALA A 616 -11.06 31.74 -32.72
CA ALA A 616 -11.09 30.32 -33.07
C ALA A 616 -12.52 29.85 -33.39
N LEU A 617 -12.64 28.93 -34.35
CA LEU A 617 -13.88 28.23 -34.67
C LEU A 617 -14.11 27.14 -33.62
N VAL A 618 -15.32 27.10 -33.06
CA VAL A 618 -15.70 26.13 -32.04
C VAL A 618 -16.66 25.11 -32.65
N TYR A 619 -16.29 23.83 -32.58
CA TYR A 619 -17.08 22.72 -33.10
C TYR A 619 -17.56 21.80 -31.97
N ASP A 620 -18.70 21.15 -32.17
CA ASP A 620 -19.13 20.02 -31.34
C ASP A 620 -18.39 18.71 -31.70
N ASN A 621 -18.65 17.63 -30.96
CA ASN A 621 -18.07 16.31 -31.22
C ASN A 621 -18.42 15.75 -32.62
N SER A 622 -19.53 16.19 -33.20
CA SER A 622 -19.98 15.80 -34.56
C SER A 622 -19.44 16.73 -35.65
N ARG A 623 -18.54 17.67 -35.32
CA ARG A 623 -18.00 18.71 -36.21
C ARG A 623 -19.02 19.72 -36.75
N ASN A 624 -20.13 19.93 -36.07
CA ASN A 624 -21.01 21.05 -36.37
C ASN A 624 -20.44 22.33 -35.78
N LEU A 625 -20.50 23.42 -36.55
CA LEU A 625 -20.01 24.73 -36.11
C LEU A 625 -20.97 25.33 -35.07
N LEU A 626 -20.48 25.52 -33.85
CA LEU A 626 -21.22 26.18 -32.76
C LEU A 626 -21.09 27.70 -32.83
N GLY A 627 -19.95 28.19 -33.35
CA GLY A 627 -19.72 29.62 -33.55
C GLY A 627 -18.23 29.98 -33.61
N THR A 628 -17.96 31.29 -33.58
CA THR A 628 -16.61 31.85 -33.43
C THR A 628 -16.45 32.39 -32.02
N SER A 629 -15.31 32.11 -31.38
CA SER A 629 -15.02 32.63 -30.04
C SER A 629 -14.89 34.18 -30.05
N PRO A 630 -15.47 34.90 -29.07
CA PRO A 630 -16.22 34.39 -27.91
C PRO A 630 -17.62 33.86 -28.27
N VAL A 631 -17.95 32.65 -27.79
CA VAL A 631 -19.25 31.99 -28.05
C VAL A 631 -19.87 31.51 -26.73
N THR A 632 -21.19 31.62 -26.59
CA THR A 632 -21.92 31.09 -25.43
C THR A 632 -22.55 29.75 -25.76
N ILE A 633 -22.33 28.74 -24.93
CA ILE A 633 -22.85 27.39 -25.10
C ILE A 633 -23.66 27.01 -23.86
N SER A 634 -24.89 26.55 -24.05
CA SER A 634 -25.78 26.18 -22.95
C SER A 634 -25.74 24.67 -22.70
N LEU A 635 -25.27 24.26 -21.52
CA LEU A 635 -24.97 22.87 -21.15
C LEU A 635 -25.84 22.34 -20.02
N ALA A 636 -26.07 21.02 -19.98
CA ALA A 636 -26.66 20.35 -18.82
C ALA A 636 -25.59 20.10 -17.74
N LYS A 637 -25.98 20.11 -16.45
CA LYS A 637 -25.06 20.02 -15.29
C LYS A 637 -24.09 18.83 -15.36
N GLU A 638 -24.63 17.64 -15.63
CA GLU A 638 -23.90 16.36 -15.53
C GLU A 638 -23.41 15.79 -16.86
N LYS A 639 -23.80 16.39 -18.00
CA LYS A 639 -23.36 15.91 -19.31
C LYS A 639 -22.03 16.55 -19.68
N LEU A 640 -21.01 15.72 -19.85
CA LEU A 640 -19.76 16.12 -20.48
C LEU A 640 -20.03 16.46 -21.95
N PHE A 641 -19.69 17.69 -22.31
CA PHE A 641 -19.75 18.21 -23.65
C PHE A 641 -18.35 18.31 -24.23
N GLU A 642 -18.10 17.58 -25.31
CA GLU A 642 -16.82 17.63 -26.02
C GLU A 642 -16.89 18.69 -27.12
N MET A 643 -15.92 19.58 -27.14
CA MET A 643 -15.75 20.59 -28.18
C MET A 643 -14.34 20.60 -28.74
N VAL A 644 -14.21 21.08 -29.97
CA VAL A 644 -12.92 21.27 -30.63
C VAL A 644 -12.79 22.72 -31.03
N LEU A 645 -11.72 23.37 -30.57
CA LEU A 645 -11.34 24.71 -31.03
C LEU A 645 -10.29 24.57 -32.13
N GLU A 646 -10.57 25.14 -33.29
CA GLU A 646 -9.64 25.18 -34.41
C GLU A 646 -9.41 26.62 -34.86
N LYS A 647 -8.13 26.94 -35.04
CA LYS A 647 -7.70 28.19 -35.66
C LYS A 647 -6.55 27.87 -36.61
N LYS A 648 -6.59 28.46 -37.80
CA LYS A 648 -5.56 28.27 -38.82
C LYS A 648 -4.19 28.70 -38.26
N GLY A 649 -3.22 27.78 -38.24
CA GLY A 649 -1.86 28.02 -37.70
C GLY A 649 -1.65 27.65 -36.22
N CYS A 650 -2.70 27.16 -35.53
CA CYS A 650 -2.61 26.64 -34.18
C CYS A 650 -2.99 25.15 -34.13
N ARG A 651 -2.47 24.42 -33.14
CA ARG A 651 -2.91 23.03 -32.90
C ARG A 651 -4.36 23.02 -32.43
N SER A 652 -5.19 22.16 -33.02
CA SER A 652 -6.58 22.01 -32.58
C SER A 652 -6.62 21.50 -31.14
N ARG A 653 -7.48 22.12 -30.32
CA ARG A 653 -7.60 21.77 -28.91
C ARG A 653 -8.96 21.16 -28.66
N LYS A 654 -8.95 19.88 -28.25
CA LYS A 654 -10.16 19.17 -27.82
C LYS A 654 -10.33 19.39 -26.32
N LEU A 655 -11.51 19.83 -25.92
CA LEU A 655 -11.86 20.08 -24.52
C LEU A 655 -13.13 19.31 -24.18
N LYS A 656 -13.14 18.69 -23.01
CA LYS A 656 -14.37 18.18 -22.40
C LYS A 656 -14.76 19.14 -21.30
N ILE A 657 -15.94 19.74 -21.42
CA ILE A 657 -16.45 20.70 -20.45
C ILE A 657 -17.79 20.20 -19.92
N SER A 658 -18.08 20.49 -18.66
CA SER A 658 -19.41 20.32 -18.09
C SER A 658 -19.93 21.68 -17.65
N ALA A 659 -21.22 21.78 -17.37
CA ALA A 659 -21.72 22.98 -16.72
C ALA A 659 -21.14 23.16 -15.30
N GLY A 660 -20.53 22.15 -14.68
CA GLY A 660 -19.78 22.31 -13.42
C GLY A 660 -18.42 23.00 -13.59
N SER A 661 -17.83 22.99 -14.80
CA SER A 661 -16.51 23.55 -15.07
C SER A 661 -16.63 24.98 -15.60
N VAL A 662 -16.48 25.96 -14.70
CA VAL A 662 -16.29 27.42 -14.89
C VAL A 662 -17.34 28.14 -15.77
N SER A 663 -17.78 29.32 -15.34
CA SER A 663 -18.74 30.15 -16.11
C SER A 663 -18.13 30.80 -17.36
N HIS A 664 -16.81 31.01 -17.36
CA HIS A 664 -16.01 31.57 -18.45
C HIS A 664 -14.77 30.71 -18.66
N LEU A 665 -14.55 30.27 -19.89
CA LEU A 665 -13.48 29.37 -20.29
C LEU A 665 -12.57 30.07 -21.28
N LEU A 666 -11.33 30.36 -20.86
CA LEU A 666 -10.28 30.93 -21.69
C LEU A 666 -9.35 29.83 -22.22
N VAL A 667 -9.24 29.71 -23.53
CA VAL A 667 -8.53 28.61 -24.20
C VAL A 667 -7.37 29.13 -25.03
N SER A 668 -6.13 28.96 -24.54
CA SER A 668 -4.92 29.23 -25.32
C SER A 668 -4.66 28.10 -26.34
N LEU A 669 -4.38 28.48 -27.59
CA LEU A 669 -4.03 27.59 -28.69
C LEU A 669 -2.56 27.78 -29.07
N VAL A 670 -1.74 26.75 -28.83
CA VAL A 670 -0.30 26.78 -29.12
C VAL A 670 -0.04 26.73 -30.62
N ARG A 671 0.89 27.55 -31.12
CA ARG A 671 1.28 27.58 -32.54
C ARG A 671 2.08 26.32 -32.90
N SER A 672 2.00 25.87 -34.15
CA SER A 672 2.86 24.82 -34.69
C SER A 672 3.99 25.42 -35.56
N PRO A 673 5.11 24.71 -35.77
CA PRO A 673 6.16 25.12 -36.70
C PRO A 673 5.59 25.29 -38.11
N GLU A 674 6.19 26.17 -38.91
CA GLU A 674 5.75 26.45 -40.28
C GLU A 674 6.15 25.31 -41.23
N ARG A 675 7.36 24.79 -41.05
CA ARG A 675 7.90 23.66 -41.82
C ARG A 675 8.65 22.72 -40.90
N THR A 676 8.55 21.42 -41.16
CA THR A 676 9.30 20.38 -40.44
C THR A 676 9.97 19.44 -41.44
N MET A 677 11.21 19.06 -41.17
CA MET A 677 11.97 18.14 -42.01
C MET A 677 12.79 17.20 -41.12
N LYS A 678 12.96 15.94 -41.51
CA LYS A 678 13.74 14.97 -40.73
C LYS A 678 15.14 14.81 -41.32
N ILE A 679 16.15 14.88 -40.46
CA ILE A 679 17.55 14.54 -40.77
C ILE A 679 17.94 13.23 -40.08
N PRO A 680 18.98 12.51 -40.57
CA PRO A 680 19.34 11.19 -40.07
C PRO A 680 19.77 11.16 -38.59
N GLU A 681 20.36 12.24 -38.10
CA GLU A 681 20.84 12.41 -36.72
C GLU A 681 20.54 13.85 -36.28
N PRO A 682 20.15 14.09 -35.01
CA PRO A 682 19.90 15.42 -34.49
C PRO A 682 21.13 16.33 -34.61
N ALA A 683 20.89 17.59 -34.98
CA ALA A 683 21.95 18.59 -35.05
C ALA A 683 22.23 19.13 -33.64
N ASN A 684 23.45 18.91 -33.17
CA ASN A 684 23.92 19.39 -31.87
C ASN A 684 24.47 20.81 -31.93
N ASP A 685 24.90 21.25 -33.12
CA ASP A 685 25.37 22.60 -33.39
C ASP A 685 24.94 22.99 -34.81
N MET A 686 24.52 24.23 -35.00
CA MET A 686 24.05 24.79 -36.26
C MET A 686 24.66 26.17 -36.53
N ALA A 687 25.12 26.36 -37.76
CA ALA A 687 25.65 27.64 -38.21
C ALA A 687 25.14 27.98 -39.62
N VAL A 688 25.01 29.26 -39.92
CA VAL A 688 24.46 29.75 -41.19
C VAL A 688 25.52 30.54 -41.93
N LEU A 689 25.74 30.22 -43.21
CA LEU A 689 26.73 30.88 -44.05
C LEU A 689 26.14 31.21 -45.42
N GLY A 690 25.64 32.43 -45.57
CA GLY A 690 24.94 32.87 -46.78
C GLY A 690 23.69 32.00 -47.04
N GLU A 691 23.69 31.27 -48.16
CA GLU A 691 22.59 30.37 -48.56
C GLU A 691 22.72 28.94 -48.00
N TRP A 692 23.72 28.69 -47.15
CA TRP A 692 24.00 27.37 -46.59
C TRP A 692 23.70 27.33 -45.09
N VAL A 693 23.06 26.25 -44.65
CA VAL A 693 22.89 25.92 -43.23
C VAL A 693 23.72 24.68 -42.95
N LEU A 694 24.67 24.79 -42.02
CA LEU A 694 25.53 23.70 -41.62
C LEU A 694 25.01 23.10 -40.32
N THR A 695 24.88 21.77 -40.28
CA THR A 695 24.46 21.04 -39.08
C THR A 695 25.50 20.00 -38.72
N SER A 696 25.92 19.94 -37.45
CA SER A 696 26.83 18.91 -36.94
C SER A 696 26.12 17.91 -36.05
N GLY A 697 26.44 16.61 -36.20
CA GLY A 697 25.86 15.52 -35.42
C GLY A 697 26.90 14.72 -34.64
N ARG A 698 26.44 13.90 -33.69
CA ARG A 698 27.28 12.94 -32.93
C ARG A 698 27.83 11.79 -33.76
N ASP A 699 27.35 11.66 -35.00
CA ASP A 699 27.91 10.76 -36.01
C ASP A 699 29.23 11.28 -36.61
N GLY A 700 29.73 12.43 -36.12
CA GLY A 700 30.98 13.04 -36.58
C GLY A 700 30.88 13.70 -37.95
N LYS A 701 29.66 13.82 -38.51
CA LYS A 701 29.43 14.39 -39.84
C LYS A 701 28.89 15.81 -39.73
N VAL A 702 29.34 16.65 -40.66
CA VAL A 702 28.80 17.99 -40.90
C VAL A 702 28.03 17.95 -42.21
N ARG A 703 26.76 18.34 -42.18
CA ARG A 703 25.87 18.34 -43.35
C ARG A 703 25.65 19.77 -43.78
N ILE A 704 25.82 20.04 -45.07
CA ILE A 704 25.56 21.33 -45.69
C ILE A 704 24.17 21.24 -46.32
N LEU A 705 23.24 22.03 -45.82
CA LEU A 705 21.86 22.12 -46.29
C LEU A 705 21.67 23.42 -47.08
N SER A 706 20.86 23.39 -48.13
CA SER A 706 20.41 24.62 -48.80
C SER A 706 19.32 25.30 -47.98
N ARG A 707 19.39 26.62 -47.81
CA ARG A 707 18.43 27.41 -47.02
C ARG A 707 16.96 27.22 -47.42
N ASP A 708 16.68 27.16 -48.73
CA ASP A 708 15.31 27.13 -49.26
C ASP A 708 14.62 25.76 -49.06
N LEU A 709 15.36 24.69 -49.35
CA LEU A 709 14.85 23.33 -49.37
C LEU A 709 15.16 22.57 -48.08
N LEU A 710 16.14 23.05 -47.30
CA LEU A 710 16.78 22.38 -46.16
C LEU A 710 17.28 20.96 -46.47
N SER A 711 17.29 20.54 -47.73
CA SER A 711 17.80 19.23 -48.15
C SER A 711 19.33 19.19 -48.09
N PRO A 712 19.93 18.05 -47.69
CA PRO A 712 21.39 17.91 -47.67
C PRO A 712 21.95 17.97 -49.09
N VAL A 713 22.84 18.93 -49.30
CA VAL A 713 23.59 19.14 -50.55
C VAL A 713 24.89 18.37 -50.51
N GLU A 714 25.57 18.41 -49.37
CA GLU A 714 26.83 17.72 -49.13
C GLU A 714 26.92 17.22 -47.68
N THR A 715 27.65 16.13 -47.45
CA THR A 715 27.92 15.62 -46.10
C THR A 715 29.41 15.33 -45.97
N LEU A 716 30.05 16.00 -45.01
CA LEU A 716 31.48 15.93 -44.75
C LEU A 716 31.74 15.10 -43.49
N SER A 717 32.61 14.11 -43.59
CA SER A 717 33.10 13.36 -42.43
C SER A 717 34.28 14.10 -41.81
N VAL A 718 34.02 14.82 -40.72
CA VAL A 718 35.00 15.72 -40.06
C VAL A 718 35.53 15.07 -38.79
N GLY A 719 34.65 14.47 -37.99
CA GLY A 719 34.95 13.78 -36.74
C GLY A 719 34.75 12.27 -36.80
N ILE A 720 34.81 11.65 -35.63
CA ILE A 720 34.62 10.20 -35.44
C ILE A 720 33.28 9.98 -34.74
N GLU A 721 32.52 8.99 -35.21
CA GLU A 721 31.25 8.57 -34.61
C GLU A 721 31.44 8.18 -33.13
N GLY A 722 30.55 8.67 -32.26
CA GLY A 722 30.60 8.43 -30.81
C GLY A 722 31.40 9.46 -30.01
N HIS A 723 32.15 10.35 -30.66
CA HIS A 723 32.70 11.55 -30.03
C HIS A 723 31.68 12.70 -30.00
N PRO A 724 31.90 13.78 -29.20
CA PRO A 724 31.09 14.99 -29.27
C PRO A 724 31.00 15.53 -30.69
N ALA A 725 29.84 16.10 -31.04
CA ALA A 725 29.61 16.67 -32.36
C ALA A 725 30.65 17.76 -32.68
N PRO A 726 31.14 17.86 -33.93
CA PRO A 726 32.04 18.93 -34.33
C PRO A 726 31.45 20.30 -34.02
N LYS A 727 32.21 21.17 -33.35
CA LYS A 727 31.81 22.56 -33.08
C LYS A 727 31.88 23.36 -34.37
N LEU A 728 30.85 24.17 -34.65
CA LEU A 728 30.80 25.06 -35.80
C LEU A 728 31.13 26.49 -35.33
N ILE A 729 32.24 27.03 -35.83
CA ILE A 729 32.74 28.35 -35.43
C ILE A 729 32.73 29.24 -36.66
N GLU A 730 31.98 30.32 -36.63
CA GLU A 730 31.93 31.32 -37.71
C GLU A 730 33.01 32.38 -37.50
N SER A 731 33.79 32.67 -38.56
CA SER A 731 34.70 33.81 -38.58
C SER A 731 34.98 34.25 -40.01
N ASN A 732 34.94 35.57 -40.27
CA ASN A 732 35.31 36.20 -41.54
C ASN A 732 34.67 35.59 -42.80
N GLY A 733 33.41 35.14 -42.72
CA GLY A 733 32.73 34.53 -43.86
C GLY A 733 33.18 33.10 -44.18
N GLU A 734 33.83 32.41 -43.23
CA GLU A 734 34.02 30.96 -43.22
C GLU A 734 33.42 30.36 -41.95
N ILE A 735 32.98 29.10 -42.04
CA ILE A 735 32.68 28.28 -40.86
C ILE A 735 33.75 27.19 -40.73
N LEU A 736 34.41 27.13 -39.57
CA LEU A 736 35.26 26.01 -39.20
C LEU A 736 34.44 24.95 -38.49
N ALA A 737 34.41 23.75 -39.07
CA ALA A 737 33.99 22.55 -38.37
C ALA A 737 35.18 21.96 -37.60
N LEU A 738 35.16 22.10 -36.27
CA LEU A 738 36.21 21.63 -35.36
C LEU A 738 35.77 20.32 -34.66
N PRO A 739 36.30 19.14 -35.06
CA PRO A 739 36.01 17.89 -34.39
C PRO A 739 36.85 17.74 -33.12
N LEU A 740 36.36 17.04 -32.09
CA LEU A 740 37.22 16.64 -30.96
C LEU A 740 38.39 15.77 -31.43
N ALA A 741 38.10 14.78 -32.28
CA ALA A 741 39.10 13.91 -32.91
C ALA A 741 38.79 13.78 -34.40
N GLY A 742 39.77 14.09 -35.25
CA GLY A 742 39.60 14.14 -36.70
C GLY A 742 40.32 15.32 -37.32
N LYS A 743 39.97 15.65 -38.57
CA LYS A 743 40.58 16.75 -39.30
C LYS A 743 39.62 17.95 -39.34
N PRO A 744 39.97 19.11 -38.75
CA PRO A 744 39.20 20.33 -38.86
C PRO A 744 39.02 20.75 -40.32
N VAL A 745 37.83 21.25 -40.68
CA VAL A 745 37.52 21.67 -42.05
C VAL A 745 36.88 23.05 -42.03
N ALA A 746 37.54 24.03 -42.65
CA ALA A 746 36.98 25.34 -42.93
C ALA A 746 36.13 25.29 -44.21
N ILE A 747 34.98 25.95 -44.19
CA ILE A 747 33.96 25.94 -45.25
C ILE A 747 33.66 27.40 -45.60
N SER A 748 33.94 27.78 -46.84
CA SER A 748 33.70 29.14 -47.34
C SER A 748 32.26 29.35 -47.83
N GLN A 749 31.85 30.62 -48.00
CA GLN A 749 30.54 30.98 -48.60
C GLN A 749 30.29 30.35 -49.97
N THR A 750 31.36 30.05 -50.72
CA THR A 750 31.28 29.40 -52.04
C THR A 750 31.09 27.88 -51.97
N GLY A 751 31.04 27.31 -50.76
CA GLY A 751 30.96 25.87 -50.52
C GLY A 751 32.31 25.14 -50.63
N LYS A 752 33.41 25.85 -50.93
CA LYS A 752 34.75 25.23 -50.96
C LYS A 752 35.19 24.85 -49.54
N THR A 753 35.72 23.64 -49.42
CA THR A 753 36.22 23.08 -48.16
C THR A 753 37.75 23.08 -48.10
N ARG A 754 38.30 23.39 -46.92
CA ARG A 754 39.72 23.51 -46.67
C ARG A 754 40.06 22.81 -45.36
N GLY A 755 40.77 21.68 -45.44
CA GLY A 755 41.15 20.91 -44.25
C GLY A 755 42.38 21.50 -43.55
N LEU A 756 42.27 21.80 -42.26
CA LEU A 756 43.33 22.36 -41.42
C LEU A 756 43.92 21.27 -40.50
N GLY A 757 45.21 21.37 -40.18
CA GLY A 757 45.87 20.42 -39.26
C GLY A 757 46.02 18.98 -39.78
N GLN A 758 46.48 18.09 -38.88
CA GLN A 758 46.75 16.68 -39.17
C GLN A 758 45.59 15.78 -38.71
N VAL A 759 45.33 14.71 -39.47
CA VAL A 759 44.23 13.75 -39.20
C VAL A 759 44.45 12.97 -37.89
N ASN A 760 45.70 12.66 -37.53
CA ASN A 760 46.08 11.86 -36.35
C ASN A 760 46.71 12.74 -35.24
N GLY A 761 46.17 13.94 -35.04
CA GLY A 761 46.63 14.87 -34.00
C GLY A 761 46.07 14.57 -32.61
N ALA A 762 46.56 15.30 -31.61
CA ALA A 762 45.90 15.35 -30.30
C ALA A 762 44.48 15.92 -30.45
N PRO A 763 43.55 15.60 -29.54
CA PRO A 763 42.19 16.11 -29.62
C PRO A 763 42.15 17.63 -29.68
N TRP A 764 41.37 18.19 -30.61
CA TRP A 764 41.17 19.64 -30.71
C TRP A 764 40.22 20.10 -29.61
N THR A 765 40.57 21.20 -28.95
CA THR A 765 39.80 21.71 -27.80
C THR A 765 39.10 23.02 -28.12
N SER A 766 39.78 23.89 -28.87
CA SER A 766 39.31 25.24 -29.18
C SER A 766 39.86 25.72 -30.52
N ALA A 767 39.15 26.64 -31.15
CA ALA A 767 39.60 27.32 -32.35
C ALA A 767 39.03 28.74 -32.38
N ILE A 768 39.73 29.64 -33.07
CA ILE A 768 39.25 30.98 -33.33
C ILE A 768 39.81 31.49 -34.66
N GLY A 769 39.07 32.35 -35.35
CA GLY A 769 39.58 32.99 -36.56
C GLY A 769 40.70 33.99 -36.27
N CYS A 770 41.65 34.11 -37.19
CA CYS A 770 42.78 35.03 -37.09
C CYS A 770 43.07 35.72 -38.44
N GLY A 771 43.10 37.05 -38.48
CA GLY A 771 43.32 37.80 -39.75
C GLY A 771 42.15 37.65 -40.74
N GLU A 772 42.33 37.99 -42.02
CA GLU A 772 41.22 38.01 -43.00
C GLU A 772 40.67 36.61 -43.34
N GLU A 773 41.46 35.53 -43.30
CA GLU A 773 41.01 34.15 -43.59
C GLU A 773 41.86 33.05 -42.88
N GLY A 774 42.53 33.39 -41.77
CA GLY A 774 43.33 32.43 -41.00
C GLY A 774 42.57 31.82 -39.82
N TRP A 775 43.11 30.74 -39.26
CA TRP A 775 42.56 30.06 -38.09
C TRP A 775 43.66 29.73 -37.08
N ALA A 776 43.40 29.99 -35.80
CA ALA A 776 44.20 29.52 -34.69
C ALA A 776 43.49 28.31 -34.04
N LEU A 777 44.21 27.19 -33.89
CA LEU A 777 43.69 25.94 -33.33
C LEU A 777 44.47 25.54 -32.08
N GLY A 778 43.75 25.21 -31.01
CA GLY A 778 44.28 24.68 -29.76
C GLY A 778 44.01 23.19 -29.60
N ASP A 779 44.99 22.46 -29.08
CA ASP A 779 44.86 21.02 -28.81
C ASP A 779 45.03 20.64 -27.33
N ALA A 780 44.59 19.42 -27.02
CA ALA A 780 44.66 18.83 -25.68
C ALA A 780 46.09 18.54 -25.21
N ASN A 781 47.09 18.63 -26.08
CA ASN A 781 48.48 18.56 -25.68
C ASN A 781 49.02 19.92 -25.24
N GLY A 782 48.31 21.03 -25.48
CA GLY A 782 48.78 22.39 -25.20
C GLY A 782 49.46 23.06 -26.38
N ASN A 783 49.31 22.54 -27.61
CA ASN A 783 49.81 23.24 -28.79
C ASN A 783 48.78 24.25 -29.28
N VAL A 784 49.24 25.44 -29.62
CA VAL A 784 48.49 26.45 -30.37
C VAL A 784 49.11 26.53 -31.77
N SER A 785 48.32 26.29 -32.81
CA SER A 785 48.77 26.29 -34.20
C SER A 785 48.00 27.32 -35.02
N PHE A 786 48.72 28.19 -35.70
CA PHE A 786 48.15 29.19 -36.60
C PHE A 786 48.21 28.69 -38.05
N HIS A 787 47.12 28.88 -38.78
CA HIS A 787 46.94 28.48 -40.17
C HIS A 787 46.57 29.71 -40.99
N ASP A 788 47.31 29.96 -42.07
CA ASP A 788 47.04 31.07 -42.98
C ASP A 788 45.81 30.80 -43.89
N SER A 789 45.48 31.71 -44.80
CA SER A 789 44.38 31.56 -45.78
C SER A 789 44.55 30.38 -46.73
N THR A 790 45.76 29.83 -46.88
CA THR A 790 46.01 28.61 -47.67
C THR A 790 45.83 27.32 -46.87
N GLY A 791 45.59 27.44 -45.56
CA GLY A 791 45.50 26.32 -44.62
C GLY A 791 46.87 25.75 -44.24
N LYS A 792 47.94 26.48 -44.54
CA LYS A 792 49.30 26.11 -44.18
C LYS A 792 49.59 26.56 -42.75
N GLN A 793 50.10 25.64 -41.95
CA GLN A 793 50.54 25.93 -40.60
C GLN A 793 51.79 26.83 -40.63
N THR A 794 51.75 27.95 -39.93
CA THR A 794 52.87 28.91 -39.86
C THR A 794 53.78 28.62 -38.67
N MET A 795 53.25 28.66 -37.44
CA MET A 795 54.06 28.50 -36.22
C MET A 795 53.27 27.78 -35.10
N PRO A 796 53.76 26.63 -34.58
CA PRO A 796 53.22 26.03 -33.37
C PRO A 796 53.85 26.63 -32.11
N PHE A 797 53.04 27.04 -31.14
CA PHE A 797 53.48 27.44 -29.81
C PHE A 797 53.03 26.43 -28.76
N LYS A 798 53.89 26.10 -27.79
CA LYS A 798 53.60 25.12 -26.74
C LYS A 798 53.29 25.81 -25.41
N MET A 799 52.05 25.72 -24.97
CA MET A 799 51.62 26.05 -23.62
C MET A 799 51.96 24.91 -22.64
N PRO A 800 52.13 25.20 -21.33
CA PRO A 800 52.52 24.20 -20.34
C PRO A 800 51.41 23.19 -19.99
N ALA A 801 50.16 23.48 -20.33
CA ALA A 801 49.01 22.60 -20.11
C ALA A 801 48.08 22.54 -21.35
N PRO A 802 47.12 21.59 -21.42
CA PRO A 802 46.14 21.50 -22.50
C PRO A 802 45.44 22.83 -22.75
N ILE A 803 45.21 23.20 -24.02
CA ILE A 803 44.47 24.43 -24.34
C ILE A 803 43.00 24.20 -23.97
N VAL A 804 42.41 25.12 -23.21
CA VAL A 804 40.99 25.11 -22.84
C VAL A 804 40.20 25.99 -23.81
N SER A 805 40.71 27.18 -24.09
CA SER A 805 40.00 28.18 -24.90
C SER A 805 40.98 29.08 -25.66
N LEU A 806 40.53 29.55 -26.82
CA LEU A 806 41.17 30.60 -27.60
C LEU A 806 40.15 31.74 -27.72
N VAL A 807 40.54 32.94 -27.33
CA VAL A 807 39.67 34.11 -27.27
C VAL A 807 40.29 35.23 -28.10
N LEU A 808 39.47 35.99 -28.83
CA LEU A 808 39.90 37.21 -29.51
C LEU A 808 39.71 38.38 -28.56
N ALA A 809 40.79 39.09 -28.24
CA ALA A 809 40.73 40.32 -27.46
C ALA A 809 40.35 41.50 -28.35
N ASP A 810 39.78 42.55 -27.76
CA ASP A 810 39.42 43.80 -28.46
C ASP A 810 40.60 44.47 -29.19
N SER A 811 41.82 44.22 -28.71
CA SER A 811 43.07 44.67 -29.34
C SER A 811 43.38 43.96 -30.66
N GLY A 812 42.60 42.94 -31.05
CA GLY A 812 42.86 42.07 -32.19
C GLY A 812 43.90 40.97 -31.90
N GLU A 813 44.33 40.84 -30.65
CA GLU A 813 45.22 39.77 -30.18
C GLU A 813 44.43 38.50 -29.85
N ILE A 814 45.07 37.35 -30.02
CA ILE A 814 44.50 36.05 -29.66
C ILE A 814 45.07 35.63 -28.31
N VAL A 815 44.18 35.38 -27.36
CA VAL A 815 44.53 34.93 -26.00
C VAL A 815 44.30 33.43 -25.92
N ALA A 816 45.37 32.66 -25.72
CA ALA A 816 45.25 31.25 -25.41
C ALA A 816 45.22 31.02 -23.91
N ILE A 817 44.23 30.27 -23.45
CA ILE A 817 44.02 29.91 -22.06
C ILE A 817 44.26 28.41 -21.91
N ASP A 818 45.21 28.02 -21.07
CA ASP A 818 45.47 26.61 -20.76
C ASP A 818 44.73 26.11 -19.51
N ALA A 819 44.72 24.79 -19.30
CA ALA A 819 44.05 24.15 -18.17
C ALA A 819 44.68 24.47 -16.80
N MET A 820 45.86 25.10 -16.77
CA MET A 820 46.47 25.62 -15.54
C MET A 820 46.09 27.09 -15.28
N ARG A 821 45.21 27.66 -16.11
CA ARG A 821 44.73 29.05 -16.11
C ARG A 821 45.76 30.06 -16.59
N ASN A 822 46.82 29.62 -17.27
CA ASN A 822 47.79 30.55 -17.85
C ASN A 822 47.25 31.11 -19.16
N CYS A 823 47.35 32.43 -19.31
CA CYS A 823 46.96 33.18 -20.49
C CYS A 823 48.20 33.68 -21.22
N GLN A 824 48.28 33.41 -22.52
CA GLN A 824 49.32 33.90 -23.41
C GLN A 824 48.69 34.65 -24.58
N HIS A 825 49.16 35.88 -24.82
CA HIS A 825 48.71 36.69 -25.95
C HIS A 825 49.54 36.39 -27.20
N PHE A 826 48.89 36.37 -28.35
CA PHE A 826 49.46 36.17 -29.67
C PHE A 826 48.98 37.26 -30.62
N THR A 827 49.84 37.70 -31.52
CA THR A 827 49.42 38.49 -32.67
C THR A 827 48.61 37.62 -33.64
N SER A 828 47.89 38.24 -34.57
CA SER A 828 47.19 37.51 -35.65
C SER A 828 48.12 36.69 -36.55
N ALA A 829 49.43 36.99 -36.55
CA ALA A 829 50.47 36.21 -37.23
C ALA A 829 51.01 35.04 -36.39
N GLY A 830 50.60 34.91 -35.13
CA GLY A 830 51.02 33.84 -34.22
C GLY A 830 52.26 34.14 -33.38
N GLU A 831 52.73 35.40 -33.34
CA GLU A 831 53.88 35.79 -32.52
C GLU A 831 53.45 36.06 -31.07
N PRO A 832 54.12 35.47 -30.06
CA PRO A 832 53.76 35.68 -28.66
C PRO A 832 54.09 37.11 -28.19
N VAL A 833 53.12 37.77 -27.56
CA VAL A 833 53.28 39.09 -26.93
C VAL A 833 53.75 38.92 -25.49
N ALA A 834 54.60 39.83 -24.97
CA ALA A 834 55.37 39.64 -23.73
C ALA A 834 54.56 39.60 -22.41
N VAL A 835 53.23 39.61 -22.44
CA VAL A 835 52.38 39.64 -21.24
C VAL A 835 51.67 38.30 -21.08
N SER A 836 52.18 37.46 -20.17
CA SER A 836 51.48 36.29 -19.66
C SER A 836 50.99 36.55 -18.24
N TYR A 837 49.80 36.04 -17.93
CA TYR A 837 49.17 36.19 -16.62
C TYR A 837 48.28 34.98 -16.35
N ARG A 838 47.82 34.84 -15.11
CA ARG A 838 46.96 33.74 -14.70
C ARG A 838 45.57 34.28 -14.37
N ILE A 839 44.52 33.67 -14.93
CA ILE A 839 43.14 34.02 -14.58
C ILE A 839 42.73 33.37 -13.25
N PRO A 840 41.83 34.00 -12.48
CA PRO A 840 41.51 33.56 -11.13
C PRO A 840 40.54 32.36 -11.08
N GLY A 841 39.78 32.10 -12.14
CA GLY A 841 38.81 30.99 -12.23
C GLY A 841 38.97 30.16 -13.51
N ASP A 842 38.13 29.13 -13.65
CA ASP A 842 38.10 28.28 -14.84
C ASP A 842 37.25 28.96 -15.92
N HIS A 843 37.86 29.25 -17.08
CA HIS A 843 37.19 29.87 -18.21
C HIS A 843 36.07 28.98 -18.75
N PHE A 844 34.87 29.55 -18.89
CA PHE A 844 33.72 28.89 -19.51
C PHE A 844 33.46 29.41 -20.93
N SER A 845 33.32 30.74 -21.08
CA SER A 845 33.16 31.42 -22.38
C SER A 845 33.55 32.89 -22.25
N SER A 846 33.60 33.61 -23.37
CA SER A 846 33.74 35.07 -23.38
C SER A 846 32.44 35.73 -23.84
N LEU A 847 32.17 36.91 -23.32
CA LEU A 847 31.02 37.75 -23.71
C LEU A 847 31.39 38.70 -24.86
N SER A 848 30.40 39.36 -25.44
CA SER A 848 30.57 40.31 -26.56
C SER A 848 31.42 41.52 -26.21
N ASP A 849 31.52 41.87 -24.92
CA ASP A 849 32.34 42.97 -24.38
C ASP A 849 33.79 42.58 -24.07
N GLY A 850 34.20 41.35 -24.42
CA GLY A 850 35.55 40.83 -24.17
C GLY A 850 35.78 40.31 -22.75
N SER A 851 34.80 40.42 -21.85
CA SER A 851 34.90 39.90 -20.48
C SER A 851 34.87 38.37 -20.45
N MET A 852 35.65 37.79 -19.54
CA MET A 852 35.72 36.34 -19.36
C MET A 852 34.69 35.85 -18.35
N LEU A 853 33.80 34.96 -18.75
CA LEU A 853 32.83 34.30 -17.89
C LEU A 853 33.40 32.98 -17.37
N PHE A 854 33.45 32.82 -16.04
CA PHE A 854 33.90 31.59 -15.40
C PHE A 854 32.75 30.64 -15.07
N THR A 855 33.09 29.36 -14.91
CA THR A 855 32.15 28.27 -14.57
C THR A 855 31.35 28.53 -13.30
N GLU A 856 31.95 29.21 -12.32
CA GLU A 856 31.33 29.57 -11.03
C GLU A 856 30.37 30.78 -11.13
N GLY A 857 30.24 31.41 -12.30
CA GLY A 857 29.44 32.62 -12.48
C GLY A 857 30.17 33.90 -12.09
N THR A 858 31.49 33.97 -12.33
CA THR A 858 32.24 35.21 -12.13
C THR A 858 32.60 35.78 -13.49
N LEU A 859 32.20 37.03 -13.73
CA LEU A 859 32.65 37.81 -14.86
C LEU A 859 33.93 38.55 -14.49
N TRP A 860 34.96 38.40 -15.32
CA TRP A 860 36.27 38.98 -15.07
C TRP A 860 36.74 39.81 -16.25
N SER A 861 37.06 41.06 -15.97
CA SER A 861 37.88 41.93 -16.81
C SER A 861 39.18 42.26 -16.06
N ARG A 862 40.21 42.76 -16.76
CA ARG A 862 41.49 43.09 -16.10
C ARG A 862 41.36 44.18 -15.01
N GLU A 863 40.27 44.95 -15.03
CA GLU A 863 40.03 46.08 -14.13
C GLU A 863 38.91 45.81 -13.11
N GLU A 864 37.95 44.93 -13.43
CA GLU A 864 36.76 44.66 -12.61
C GLU A 864 36.45 43.16 -12.50
N HIS A 865 35.85 42.75 -11.39
CA HIS A 865 35.28 41.41 -11.22
C HIS A 865 33.86 41.54 -10.67
N LYS A 866 32.92 40.81 -11.29
CA LYS A 866 31.49 40.87 -10.94
C LYS A 866 30.91 39.47 -10.85
N GLN A 867 30.13 39.20 -9.81
CA GLN A 867 29.39 37.95 -9.70
C GLN A 867 28.12 38.04 -10.55
N VAL A 868 27.89 37.01 -11.36
CA VAL A 868 26.71 36.80 -12.20
C VAL A 868 26.17 35.38 -11.97
N PRO A 869 24.94 35.06 -12.39
CA PRO A 869 24.43 33.70 -12.28
C PRO A 869 25.29 32.71 -13.08
N ALA A 870 25.53 31.52 -12.53
CA ALA A 870 26.42 30.53 -13.11
C ALA A 870 25.86 29.97 -14.44
N PRO A 871 26.66 29.93 -15.53
CA PRO A 871 26.19 29.51 -16.84
C PRO A 871 26.07 27.99 -16.96
N LYS A 872 25.00 27.53 -17.61
CA LYS A 872 24.74 26.13 -17.99
C LYS A 872 24.86 25.89 -19.50
N SER A 873 24.77 26.95 -20.30
CA SER A 873 24.88 26.90 -21.76
C SER A 873 25.85 27.96 -22.27
N ILE A 874 26.43 27.75 -23.46
CA ILE A 874 27.37 28.70 -24.07
C ILE A 874 26.64 30.01 -24.38
N PRO A 875 27.14 31.18 -23.93
CA PRO A 875 26.52 32.47 -24.23
C PRO A 875 26.38 32.73 -25.73
N ARG A 876 25.27 33.37 -26.10
CA ARG A 876 25.00 33.81 -27.47
C ARG A 876 24.80 35.31 -27.50
N SER A 877 25.55 35.97 -28.37
CA SER A 877 25.47 37.40 -28.56
C SER A 877 24.43 37.76 -29.63
N SER A 878 23.58 38.73 -29.34
CA SER A 878 22.72 39.41 -30.31
C SER A 878 22.84 40.92 -30.12
N GLY A 879 23.61 41.57 -31.01
CA GLY A 879 24.01 42.96 -30.81
C GLY A 879 24.89 43.11 -29.56
N ASN A 880 24.49 43.97 -28.62
CA ASN A 880 25.19 44.21 -27.35
C ASN A 880 24.63 43.37 -26.18
N LEU A 881 23.78 42.39 -26.47
CA LEU A 881 23.14 41.52 -25.47
C LEU A 881 23.72 40.11 -25.56
N ASP A 882 24.09 39.55 -24.42
CA ASP A 882 24.55 38.16 -24.31
C ASP A 882 23.54 37.33 -23.51
N PHE A 883 23.12 36.19 -24.06
CA PHE A 883 22.12 35.32 -23.47
C PHE A 883 22.67 33.94 -23.12
N TYR A 884 22.35 33.42 -21.94
CA TYR A 884 22.71 32.06 -21.53
C TYR A 884 21.72 31.47 -20.51
N ASN A 885 21.68 30.14 -20.39
CA ASN A 885 20.83 29.47 -19.41
C ASN A 885 21.53 29.25 -18.07
N THR A 886 20.75 29.14 -17.00
CA THR A 886 21.19 28.79 -15.64
C THR A 886 20.43 27.55 -15.14
N SER A 887 20.61 27.18 -13.88
CA SER A 887 19.78 26.14 -13.24
C SER A 887 18.37 26.61 -12.88
N LYS A 888 18.14 27.92 -12.78
CA LYS A 888 16.84 28.52 -12.39
C LYS A 888 16.06 29.09 -13.57
N GLY A 889 16.72 29.37 -14.69
CA GLY A 889 16.08 29.86 -15.89
C GLY A 889 17.08 30.34 -16.93
N TRP A 890 16.95 31.59 -17.36
CA TRP A 890 17.83 32.20 -18.37
C TRP A 890 18.25 33.61 -17.96
N VAL A 891 19.38 34.05 -18.48
CA VAL A 891 20.01 35.33 -18.19
C VAL A 891 20.24 36.08 -19.48
N PHE A 892 20.01 37.39 -19.45
CA PHE A 892 20.61 38.30 -20.40
C PHE A 892 21.58 39.24 -19.68
N TYR A 893 22.69 39.55 -20.34
CA TYR A 893 23.69 40.49 -19.88
C TYR A 893 23.74 41.68 -20.82
N SER A 894 23.67 42.88 -20.25
CA SER A 894 23.71 44.15 -20.98
C SER A 894 24.28 45.25 -20.09
N ASN A 895 25.05 46.19 -20.65
CA ASN A 895 25.54 47.37 -19.92
C ASN A 895 26.19 47.06 -18.55
N ASN A 896 26.99 46.00 -18.48
CA ASN A 896 27.63 45.53 -17.25
C ASN A 896 26.65 45.02 -16.17
N GLU A 897 25.39 44.70 -16.49
CA GLU A 897 24.40 44.10 -15.59
C GLU A 897 23.84 42.78 -16.15
N ALA A 898 23.73 41.78 -15.28
CA ALA A 898 23.11 40.49 -15.59
C ALA A 898 21.77 40.38 -14.86
N GLN A 899 20.70 40.08 -15.60
CA GLN A 899 19.36 39.84 -15.05
C GLN A 899 18.95 38.39 -15.31
N GLU A 900 18.60 37.67 -14.23
CA GLU A 900 18.10 36.29 -14.30
C GLU A 900 16.57 36.29 -14.27
N ASN A 901 15.95 35.69 -15.28
CA ASN A 901 14.51 35.46 -15.35
C ASN A 901 14.23 33.99 -15.03
N GLU A 902 13.39 33.76 -14.02
CA GLU A 902 13.03 32.40 -13.58
C GLU A 902 12.21 31.68 -14.64
N PHE A 903 12.52 30.41 -14.86
CA PHE A 903 11.78 29.59 -15.81
C PHE A 903 11.51 28.23 -15.19
N SER A 904 10.22 27.92 -14.98
CA SER A 904 9.77 26.71 -14.28
C SER A 904 10.10 25.40 -14.99
N VAL A 905 10.48 25.47 -16.27
CA VAL A 905 10.84 24.31 -17.10
C VAL A 905 12.34 24.37 -17.37
N SER A 906 13.06 23.24 -17.30
CA SER A 906 14.49 23.22 -17.64
C SER A 906 14.67 23.61 -19.11
N SER A 907 15.50 24.62 -19.37
CA SER A 907 15.93 25.00 -20.73
C SER A 907 16.85 23.93 -21.34
N THR A 908 16.71 23.65 -22.63
CA THR A 908 17.46 22.58 -23.31
C THR A 908 18.67 23.06 -24.13
N CYS A 909 18.60 24.26 -24.70
CA CYS A 909 19.67 24.87 -25.52
C CYS A 909 19.76 26.39 -25.27
N SER A 910 20.88 27.01 -25.64
CA SER A 910 21.13 28.44 -25.36
C SER A 910 20.03 29.35 -25.94
N PRO A 911 19.57 30.37 -25.19
CA PRO A 911 18.56 31.29 -25.69
C PRO A 911 19.03 32.00 -26.96
N LEU A 912 18.07 32.39 -27.80
CA LEU A 912 18.31 33.06 -29.06
C LEU A 912 17.58 34.39 -29.10
N GLY A 913 18.29 35.49 -29.29
CA GLY A 913 17.66 36.80 -29.48
C GLY A 913 16.81 36.81 -30.75
N HIS A 914 15.68 37.53 -30.71
CA HIS A 914 14.81 37.69 -31.86
C HIS A 914 15.53 38.47 -32.97
N SER A 915 15.36 38.06 -34.24
CA SER A 915 16.21 38.60 -35.33
C SER A 915 16.03 40.10 -35.62
N THR A 916 14.86 40.67 -35.33
CA THR A 916 14.56 42.10 -35.57
C THR A 916 14.36 42.95 -34.33
N ASP A 917 14.10 42.33 -33.17
CA ASP A 917 13.68 43.03 -31.96
C ASP A 917 14.58 42.62 -30.80
N SER A 918 15.48 43.51 -30.41
CA SER A 918 16.44 43.25 -29.34
C SER A 918 15.80 43.11 -27.95
N SER A 919 14.51 43.45 -27.81
CA SER A 919 13.77 43.28 -26.55
C SER A 919 13.16 41.88 -26.38
N LEU A 920 13.34 40.99 -27.36
CA LEU A 920 12.69 39.70 -27.40
C LEU A 920 13.71 38.56 -27.45
N VAL A 921 13.41 37.46 -26.75
CA VAL A 921 14.28 36.28 -26.68
C VAL A 921 13.47 34.99 -26.78
N TRP A 922 14.01 34.05 -27.54
CA TRP A 922 13.50 32.69 -27.65
C TRP A 922 14.19 31.77 -26.66
N VAL A 923 13.39 31.02 -25.91
CA VAL A 923 13.85 30.03 -24.94
C VAL A 923 13.13 28.71 -25.19
N ALA A 924 13.90 27.62 -25.40
CA ALA A 924 13.34 26.28 -25.55
C ALA A 924 13.32 25.52 -24.23
N GLY A 925 12.14 25.02 -23.86
CA GLY A 925 11.96 24.18 -22.68
C GLY A 925 12.06 22.68 -23.00
N ALA A 926 12.38 21.89 -21.97
CA ALA A 926 12.39 20.43 -22.00
C ALA A 926 10.99 19.81 -22.20
N ASP A 927 9.93 20.62 -22.12
CA ASP A 927 8.57 20.24 -22.46
C ASP A 927 8.30 20.21 -23.98
N GLY A 928 9.32 20.51 -24.81
CA GLY A 928 9.19 20.57 -26.26
C GLY A 928 8.39 21.78 -26.75
N ILE A 929 8.36 22.84 -25.94
CA ILE A 929 7.73 24.12 -26.27
C ILE A 929 8.80 25.20 -26.35
N LEU A 930 8.78 25.95 -27.46
CA LEU A 930 9.56 27.14 -27.68
C LEU A 930 8.75 28.37 -27.27
N ARG A 931 9.33 29.21 -26.41
CA ARG A 931 8.65 30.39 -25.87
C ARG A 931 9.38 31.66 -26.26
N LEU A 932 8.61 32.67 -26.61
CA LEU A 932 9.06 34.04 -26.83
C LEU A 932 8.83 34.84 -25.55
N PHE A 933 9.91 35.34 -24.96
CA PHE A 933 9.89 36.20 -23.79
C PHE A 933 10.24 37.64 -24.18
N ASP A 934 9.70 38.61 -23.44
CA ASP A 934 10.35 39.92 -23.32
C ASP A 934 11.48 39.89 -22.28
N LEU A 935 12.24 40.98 -22.18
CA LEU A 935 13.35 41.09 -21.22
C LEU A 935 12.86 41.11 -19.75
N GLU A 936 11.60 41.49 -19.52
CA GLU A 936 10.94 41.47 -18.22
C GLU A 936 10.52 40.06 -17.76
N GLY A 937 10.56 39.06 -18.66
CA GLY A 937 10.26 37.66 -18.33
C GLY A 937 8.81 37.23 -18.60
N GLU A 938 8.01 38.06 -19.26
CA GLU A 938 6.65 37.73 -19.65
C GLU A 938 6.61 36.92 -20.96
N ILE A 939 5.73 35.93 -21.02
CA ILE A 939 5.58 35.07 -22.20
C ILE A 939 4.66 35.77 -23.21
N LEU A 940 5.23 36.13 -24.36
CA LEU A 940 4.52 36.77 -25.47
C LEU A 940 4.00 35.77 -26.50
N GLY A 941 4.58 34.56 -26.56
CA GLY A 941 4.14 33.53 -27.50
C GLY A 941 4.75 32.16 -27.25
N GLU A 942 4.04 31.13 -27.72
CA GLU A 942 4.48 29.74 -27.60
C GLU A 942 4.31 28.97 -28.92
N VAL A 943 5.29 28.14 -29.23
CA VAL A 943 5.33 27.24 -30.39
C VAL A 943 5.65 25.83 -29.93
N ALA A 944 4.76 24.88 -30.19
CA ALA A 944 4.96 23.48 -29.83
C ALA A 944 5.86 22.80 -30.87
N LEU A 945 7.07 22.44 -30.48
CA LEU A 945 8.05 21.77 -31.35
C LEU A 945 7.80 20.26 -31.44
N GLY A 946 7.29 19.65 -30.37
CA GLY A 946 6.96 18.23 -30.30
C GLY A 946 8.06 17.32 -29.72
N ALA A 947 9.29 17.81 -29.65
CA ALA A 947 10.43 17.20 -28.97
C ALA A 947 11.36 18.29 -28.41
N GLU A 948 12.33 17.91 -27.57
CA GLU A 948 13.30 18.83 -26.96
C GLU A 948 14.23 19.45 -28.01
N ALA A 949 14.46 20.77 -27.93
CA ALA A 949 15.38 21.45 -28.85
C ALA A 949 16.84 21.17 -28.45
N THR A 950 17.63 20.65 -29.38
CA THR A 950 19.08 20.45 -29.22
C THR A 950 19.85 21.72 -29.50
N ASP A 951 19.42 22.48 -30.52
CA ASP A 951 20.01 23.75 -30.90
C ASP A 951 19.02 24.62 -31.69
N MET A 952 19.27 25.93 -31.78
CA MET A 952 18.49 26.87 -32.57
C MET A 952 19.35 27.97 -33.21
N THR A 953 18.97 28.48 -34.38
CA THR A 953 19.70 29.57 -35.05
C THR A 953 18.78 30.40 -35.94
N VAL A 954 19.13 31.65 -36.21
CA VAL A 954 18.39 32.51 -37.15
C VAL A 954 18.79 32.13 -38.57
N ILE A 955 17.84 31.64 -39.38
CA ILE A 955 18.10 31.33 -40.80
C ILE A 955 18.01 32.59 -41.65
N GLN A 956 16.98 33.38 -41.40
CA GLN A 956 16.72 34.65 -42.08
C GLN A 956 15.94 35.57 -41.16
N THR A 957 15.93 36.86 -41.48
CA THR A 957 15.13 37.83 -40.72
C THR A 957 13.67 37.37 -40.64
N GLY A 958 13.19 37.11 -39.42
CA GLY A 958 11.85 36.61 -39.14
C GLY A 958 11.68 35.09 -39.16
N GLU A 959 12.73 34.29 -39.35
CA GLU A 959 12.66 32.82 -39.31
C GLU A 959 13.85 32.21 -38.56
N ILE A 960 13.52 31.35 -37.59
CA ILE A 960 14.49 30.56 -36.83
C ILE A 960 14.40 29.08 -37.22
N LEU A 961 15.56 28.42 -37.29
CA LEU A 961 15.66 26.97 -37.34
C LEU A 961 15.81 26.44 -35.93
N VAL A 962 15.08 25.38 -35.63
CA VAL A 962 15.25 24.64 -34.38
C VAL A 962 15.52 23.20 -34.72
N SER A 963 16.61 22.64 -34.20
CA SER A 963 16.89 21.22 -34.25
C SER A 963 16.34 20.54 -33.01
N LEU A 964 15.69 19.40 -33.20
CA LEU A 964 15.09 18.61 -32.13
C LEU A 964 15.86 17.31 -31.89
N SER A 965 15.72 16.78 -30.68
CA SER A 965 16.41 15.57 -30.21
C SER A 965 16.01 14.29 -30.97
N ASP A 966 14.88 14.30 -31.68
CA ASP A 966 14.39 13.19 -32.51
C ASP A 966 14.91 13.23 -33.97
N GLY A 967 15.79 14.19 -34.29
CA GLY A 967 16.32 14.42 -35.62
C GLY A 967 15.42 15.27 -36.51
N THR A 968 14.40 15.94 -35.97
CA THR A 968 13.56 16.85 -36.74
C THR A 968 14.12 18.28 -36.72
N LEU A 969 14.22 18.92 -37.88
CA LEU A 969 14.44 20.35 -38.06
C LEU A 969 13.10 21.06 -38.24
N CYS A 970 12.87 22.12 -37.46
CA CYS A 970 11.65 22.92 -37.45
C CYS A 970 11.96 24.36 -37.84
N VAL A 971 11.29 24.88 -38.85
CA VAL A 971 11.32 26.32 -39.18
C VAL A 971 10.17 26.99 -38.42
N VAL A 972 10.52 27.96 -37.58
CA VAL A 972 9.57 28.74 -36.80
C VAL A 972 9.62 30.19 -37.27
N LYS A 973 8.46 30.75 -37.59
CA LYS A 973 8.33 32.14 -38.00
C LYS A 973 8.21 33.04 -36.77
N GLU A 974 9.16 33.96 -36.65
CA GLU A 974 9.11 35.05 -35.71
C GLU A 974 8.05 36.05 -36.20
N GLN A 975 6.91 36.13 -35.51
CA GLN A 975 5.91 37.16 -35.78
C GLN A 975 6.07 38.26 -34.74
N GLY A 976 6.08 39.52 -35.19
CA GLY A 976 5.91 40.67 -34.29
C GLY A 976 4.51 40.69 -33.68
N LYS A 977 4.38 41.47 -32.59
CA LYS A 977 3.14 41.68 -31.82
C LYS A 977 1.87 41.79 -32.66
#